data_AF-A0A959TF98-F1
#
_entry.id   AF-A0A959TF98-F1
#
_cell.length_a   1.000
_cell.length_b   1.000
_cell.length_c   1.000
_cell.angle_alpha   90.00
_cell.angle_beta   90.00
_cell.angle_gamma   90.00
#
_symmetry.space_group_name_H-M   'P 1'
#
loop_
_entity.id
_entity.type
_entity.pdbx_description
1 polymer ?
#
loop_
_entity_poly.entity_id
_entity_poly.type
_entity_poly.pdbx_seq_one_letter_code
_entity_poly.pdbx_strand_id
1 'polypeptide(L)'
;WDLMMKNVYSLGAFQVNRDDFRLDVVYNNPSTGVDINYVPRAPLDQEPLVQSLGLDRLDPNNAPNPDGWFDFIDQAATIGGTIQSQNGRVFFPVLEPFGSYLDQQLVGPDPNNPIQPPQVRETIVYQALYDSTKTAARNQPELNRFKLRGSYRSASSDVISLNAVNIPQGSVVVTAGGVRLVENQDYTVDYNLGRVRILNQGILESGTPVNISLESNSLFSIQTKTLAGARFDYRVNKDLTLGGTVMNLYERPLTQKVNVGDEPIANTVVGVDANWRTESQLITDLVDKLPFYATKEVSTVNASAEAAYLIPGHSRAIGQTGTSYIDDFEGSVSVIDMRTQSLWNLASTPQGQPDMFPEGEFVNDLATGFRRAKLAWYVIDPLFFRNNNLTPSNITSAMQSDNRMREVLEQEVFPNRQLPTGTPANIPVLDLAYYPSERGPYNYNPNLDSDGTLPIPQNNWAGITRRINTTDFEASNIEVIQFWMMDPFDPAVSNSQGQPASNVDSDNTTGGELYIDLGNISEDVLRDSRKAFENGLPKNLDDQAATTDETVWGVVPTTQSVVNAFAITDDNSNRFQDVGMDGLSDQQPDIEGRTEQGYFADYLNNLDPGARAVWQSDPSGDNYHFFRGSDYDAQNLDILERYKLFNGLEGNSITDEDSPESYPTQANTLPTTEDINQDQNLGESESYFEYKISLKPQDMVVGQNFITDRILATANTPEGPKQVYWYQFKVPVRLPDKVVNGIQDFRSIRFMRMYLKDWQQPVVLRFARLEFVRGEWRKYNFSLETPGEVIGGDPDATTYETAAVNIEENGNRT
;
A
#
# COMPACT_ATOMS: atom_id res chain seq x y z
N TRP A 1 -20.65 1.16 11.54
CA TRP A 1 -19.53 0.59 12.30
C TRP A 1 -20.00 -0.53 13.22
N ASP A 2 -21.02 -0.28 14.05
CA ASP A 2 -21.51 -1.23 15.07
C ASP A 2 -22.07 -2.53 14.50
N LEU A 3 -22.55 -2.53 13.25
CA LEU A 3 -23.00 -3.75 12.56
C LEU A 3 -21.88 -4.76 12.26
N MET A 4 -20.62 -4.33 12.26
CA MET A 4 -19.48 -5.24 12.03
C MET A 4 -19.27 -6.12 13.27
N MET A 5 -19.33 -7.44 13.09
CA MET A 5 -18.99 -8.40 14.15
C MET A 5 -17.48 -8.41 14.42
N LYS A 6 -17.10 -8.13 15.67
CA LYS A 6 -15.69 -8.05 16.14
C LYS A 6 -15.36 -9.09 17.21
N ASN A 7 -16.23 -10.09 17.36
CA ASN A 7 -16.18 -11.15 18.36
C ASN A 7 -15.85 -12.54 17.74
N VAL A 8 -15.33 -12.55 16.51
CA VAL A 8 -15.02 -13.77 15.75
C VAL A 8 -13.52 -13.84 15.50
N TYR A 9 -12.87 -14.92 15.96
CA TYR A 9 -11.42 -15.08 15.90
C TYR A 9 -11.03 -16.32 15.09
N SER A 10 -10.14 -16.15 14.12
CA SER A 10 -9.63 -17.25 13.30
C SER A 10 -8.50 -17.97 14.03
N LEU A 11 -8.57 -19.30 14.09
CA LEU A 11 -7.50 -20.17 14.58
C LEU A 11 -6.48 -20.51 13.47
N GLY A 12 -6.72 -20.10 12.22
CA GLY A 12 -5.91 -20.51 11.07
C GLY A 12 -6.04 -22.01 10.72
N ALA A 13 -7.08 -22.66 11.24
CA ALA A 13 -7.30 -24.10 11.16
C ALA A 13 -8.45 -24.43 10.19
N PHE A 14 -8.44 -25.65 9.65
CA PHE A 14 -9.54 -26.19 8.85
C PHE A 14 -9.97 -27.54 9.39
N GLN A 15 -11.28 -27.81 9.28
CA GLN A 15 -11.89 -29.07 9.71
C GLN A 15 -11.50 -29.46 11.14
N VAL A 16 -11.67 -28.51 12.07
CA VAL A 16 -11.34 -28.69 13.49
C VAL A 16 -12.23 -29.78 14.08
N ASN A 17 -11.62 -30.83 14.60
CA ASN A 17 -12.34 -31.88 15.32
C ASN A 17 -12.64 -31.41 16.76
N ARG A 18 -13.80 -31.83 17.29
CA ARG A 18 -14.17 -31.67 18.70
C ARG A 18 -13.25 -32.47 19.62
N ASP A 19 -12.84 -33.66 19.18
CA ASP A 19 -11.97 -34.52 19.99
C ASP A 19 -10.60 -33.88 20.21
N ASP A 20 -10.14 -33.89 21.47
CA ASP A 20 -8.90 -33.24 21.92
C ASP A 20 -8.80 -31.75 21.59
N PHE A 21 -9.93 -31.09 21.29
CA PHE A 21 -9.97 -29.65 21.20
C PHE A 21 -9.80 -29.05 22.60
N ARG A 22 -8.83 -28.14 22.70
CA ARG A 22 -8.56 -27.33 23.89
C ARG A 22 -8.41 -25.90 23.45
N LEU A 23 -9.21 -25.01 24.03
CA LEU A 23 -9.08 -23.58 23.85
C LEU A 23 -9.23 -22.93 25.21
N ASP A 24 -8.33 -22.00 25.48
CA ASP A 24 -8.33 -21.16 26.65
C ASP A 24 -8.14 -19.70 26.22
N VAL A 25 -8.64 -18.78 27.04
CA VAL A 25 -8.41 -17.35 26.91
C VAL A 25 -7.47 -16.96 28.04
N VAL A 26 -6.31 -16.41 27.70
CA VAL A 26 -5.32 -16.00 28.70
C VAL A 26 -5.14 -14.49 28.68
N TYR A 27 -4.92 -13.91 29.85
CA TYR A 27 -4.61 -12.52 30.08
C TYR A 27 -3.15 -12.37 30.53
N ASN A 28 -2.40 -11.50 29.87
CA ASN A 28 -1.02 -11.21 30.24
C ASN A 28 -0.98 -10.25 31.44
N ASN A 29 -0.58 -10.75 32.61
CA ASN A 29 -0.54 -9.94 33.82
C ASN A 29 0.50 -8.81 33.71
N PRO A 30 0.11 -7.52 33.81
CA PRO A 30 1.03 -6.40 33.65
C PRO A 30 2.14 -6.34 34.71
N SER A 31 1.91 -6.88 35.92
CA SER A 31 2.88 -6.83 37.01
C SER A 31 3.95 -7.93 36.92
N THR A 32 3.63 -9.07 36.30
CA THR A 32 4.54 -10.23 36.24
C THR A 32 4.98 -10.60 34.83
N GLY A 33 4.27 -10.12 33.79
CA GLY A 33 4.46 -10.50 32.39
C GLY A 33 4.01 -11.92 32.06
N VAL A 34 3.40 -12.64 33.01
CA VAL A 34 2.99 -14.04 32.85
C VAL A 34 1.55 -14.11 32.33
N ASP A 35 1.31 -15.00 31.37
CA ASP A 35 -0.04 -15.30 30.87
C ASP A 35 -0.78 -16.17 31.90
N ILE A 36 -1.93 -15.67 32.39
CA ILE A 36 -2.81 -16.33 33.35
C ILE A 36 -4.22 -16.49 32.75
N ASN A 37 -4.97 -17.51 33.16
CA ASN A 37 -6.28 -17.82 32.59
C ASN A 37 -7.46 -17.12 33.28
N TYR A 38 -7.20 -16.13 34.15
CA TYR A 38 -8.21 -15.34 34.86
C TYR A 38 -7.76 -13.87 34.94
N VAL A 39 -8.67 -12.95 35.28
CA VAL A 39 -8.31 -11.55 35.54
C VAL A 39 -7.92 -11.42 37.02
N PRO A 40 -6.73 -10.91 37.39
CA PRO A 40 -6.27 -10.87 38.78
C PRO A 40 -6.92 -9.71 39.58
N ARG A 41 -8.24 -9.59 39.50
CA ARG A 41 -9.12 -8.63 40.18
C ARG A 41 -10.46 -9.29 40.47
N ALA A 42 -10.97 -9.11 41.69
CA ALA A 42 -12.31 -9.54 42.03
C ALA A 42 -13.37 -8.87 41.13
N PRO A 43 -14.47 -9.53 40.77
CA PRO A 43 -14.86 -10.88 41.16
C PRO A 43 -14.25 -12.01 40.31
N LEU A 44 -13.43 -11.68 39.31
CA LEU A 44 -12.93 -12.63 38.30
C LEU A 44 -11.59 -13.29 38.65
N ASP A 45 -11.08 -13.09 39.87
CA ASP A 45 -9.76 -13.57 40.32
C ASP A 45 -9.69 -15.07 40.58
N GLN A 46 -10.82 -15.76 40.53
CA GLN A 46 -10.91 -17.22 40.71
C GLN A 46 -11.72 -17.90 39.60
N GLU A 47 -12.11 -17.18 38.56
CA GLU A 47 -12.91 -17.69 37.45
C GLU A 47 -12.11 -17.69 36.15
N PRO A 48 -12.04 -18.82 35.42
CA PRO A 48 -11.42 -18.86 34.11
C PRO A 48 -12.04 -17.87 33.13
N LEU A 49 -11.23 -17.25 32.27
CA LEU A 49 -11.68 -16.30 31.26
C LEU A 49 -12.61 -16.94 30.24
N VAL A 50 -12.43 -18.22 29.90
CA VAL A 50 -13.39 -18.96 29.06
C VAL A 50 -14.80 -18.94 29.66
N GLN A 51 -14.91 -19.08 30.98
CA GLN A 51 -16.18 -19.08 31.70
C GLN A 51 -16.74 -17.66 31.81
N SER A 52 -15.95 -16.72 32.32
CA SER A 52 -16.40 -15.33 32.51
C SER A 52 -16.75 -14.62 31.20
N LEU A 53 -16.13 -15.00 30.07
CA LEU A 53 -16.45 -14.49 28.73
C LEU A 53 -17.59 -15.25 28.02
N GLY A 54 -18.17 -16.25 28.70
CA GLY A 54 -19.35 -16.99 28.24
C GLY A 54 -19.07 -18.07 27.21
N LEU A 55 -17.81 -18.47 26.99
CA LEU A 55 -17.43 -19.59 26.13
C LEU A 55 -17.55 -20.96 26.83
N ASP A 56 -17.76 -20.98 28.14
CA ASP A 56 -18.01 -22.15 28.96
C ASP A 56 -19.27 -21.92 29.79
N ARG A 57 -20.34 -22.62 29.41
CA ARG A 57 -21.66 -22.58 30.04
C ARG A 57 -22.23 -23.99 30.25
N LEU A 58 -21.66 -24.99 29.57
CA LEU A 58 -22.18 -26.34 29.53
C LEU A 58 -21.18 -27.36 30.07
N ASP A 59 -21.69 -28.45 30.63
CA ASP A 59 -20.86 -29.59 31.01
C ASP A 59 -20.68 -30.54 29.79
N PRO A 60 -19.89 -31.62 29.91
CA PRO A 60 -19.70 -32.57 28.81
C PRO A 60 -20.99 -33.28 28.35
N ASN A 61 -22.07 -33.23 29.15
CA ASN A 61 -23.39 -33.76 28.82
C ASN A 61 -24.32 -32.70 28.20
N ASN A 62 -23.81 -31.48 27.97
CA ASN A 62 -24.54 -30.29 27.51
C ASN A 62 -25.59 -29.78 28.52
N ALA A 63 -25.44 -30.10 29.80
CA ALA A 63 -26.25 -29.47 30.86
C ALA A 63 -25.69 -28.08 31.19
N PRO A 64 -26.51 -27.10 31.61
CA PRO A 64 -26.08 -25.71 31.82
C PRO A 64 -25.29 -25.52 33.13
N ASN A 65 -24.14 -26.20 33.24
CA ASN A 65 -23.19 -26.10 34.33
C ASN A 65 -21.79 -25.91 33.74
N PRO A 66 -21.12 -24.77 33.96
CA PRO A 66 -19.75 -24.57 33.48
C PRO A 66 -18.78 -25.58 34.11
N ASP A 67 -17.80 -26.07 33.35
CA ASP A 67 -16.84 -27.08 33.81
C ASP A 67 -15.37 -26.65 33.71
N GLY A 68 -15.12 -25.40 33.32
CA GLY A 68 -13.81 -24.80 33.12
C GLY A 68 -13.21 -25.01 31.72
N TRP A 69 -13.93 -25.69 30.81
CA TRP A 69 -13.47 -25.95 29.45
C TRP A 69 -14.36 -25.26 28.41
N PHE A 70 -13.77 -24.90 27.27
CA PHE A 70 -14.50 -24.34 26.14
C PHE A 70 -15.62 -25.27 25.65
N ASP A 71 -16.84 -24.74 25.54
CA ASP A 71 -17.97 -25.43 24.95
C ASP A 71 -17.77 -25.59 23.45
N PHE A 72 -17.52 -26.79 22.94
CA PHE A 72 -17.45 -27.03 21.49
C PHE A 72 -18.85 -27.21 20.89
N ILE A 73 -19.46 -26.13 20.45
CA ILE A 73 -20.74 -26.13 19.73
C ILE A 73 -20.49 -25.65 18.30
N ASP A 74 -20.54 -26.59 17.36
CA ASP A 74 -20.24 -26.31 15.95
C ASP A 74 -21.33 -25.46 15.28
N GLN A 75 -21.08 -25.04 14.04
CA GLN A 75 -21.99 -24.29 13.18
C GLN A 75 -22.33 -22.89 13.73
N ALA A 76 -21.37 -22.25 14.41
CA ALA A 76 -21.52 -20.92 14.99
C ALA A 76 -22.15 -19.88 14.06
N ALA A 77 -21.72 -19.84 12.79
CA ALA A 77 -22.20 -18.86 11.82
C ALA A 77 -23.68 -19.06 11.41
N THR A 78 -24.24 -20.25 11.58
CA THR A 78 -25.60 -20.59 11.09
C THR A 78 -26.59 -20.91 12.20
N ILE A 79 -26.16 -21.55 13.29
CA ILE A 79 -27.03 -21.98 14.41
C ILE A 79 -26.66 -21.33 15.74
N GLY A 80 -25.65 -20.44 15.78
CA GLY A 80 -25.27 -19.72 17.01
C GLY A 80 -24.45 -20.53 18.02
N GLY A 81 -23.73 -21.55 17.56
CA GLY A 81 -22.66 -22.19 18.34
C GLY A 81 -21.45 -21.28 18.63
N THR A 82 -20.42 -21.87 19.23
CA THR A 82 -19.18 -21.19 19.69
C THR A 82 -18.01 -21.37 18.73
N ILE A 83 -18.07 -22.33 17.80
CA ILE A 83 -17.05 -22.55 16.79
C ILE A 83 -17.67 -22.89 15.42
N GLN A 84 -16.97 -22.49 14.35
CA GLN A 84 -17.18 -22.98 12.99
C GLN A 84 -16.02 -23.92 12.65
N SER A 85 -16.23 -25.22 12.81
CA SER A 85 -15.18 -26.25 12.65
C SER A 85 -14.56 -26.24 11.25
N GLN A 86 -15.37 -26.01 10.22
CA GLN A 86 -14.96 -26.07 8.81
C GLN A 86 -13.78 -25.15 8.49
N ASN A 87 -13.76 -23.94 9.04
CA ASN A 87 -12.74 -22.92 8.80
C ASN A 87 -12.08 -22.40 10.09
N GLY A 88 -12.24 -23.14 11.20
CA GLY A 88 -11.55 -22.90 12.45
C GLY A 88 -11.79 -21.50 13.04
N ARG A 89 -13.03 -21.01 13.03
CA ARG A 89 -13.37 -19.70 13.61
C ARG A 89 -14.11 -19.86 14.92
N VAL A 90 -13.61 -19.23 15.99
CA VAL A 90 -14.26 -19.17 17.30
C VAL A 90 -15.14 -17.93 17.39
N PHE A 91 -16.36 -18.10 17.90
CA PHE A 91 -17.35 -17.06 18.08
C PHE A 91 -17.63 -16.91 19.57
N PHE A 92 -17.39 -15.72 20.11
CA PHE A 92 -17.85 -15.41 21.45
C PHE A 92 -19.36 -15.14 21.41
N PRO A 93 -20.16 -15.70 22.34
CA PRO A 93 -21.62 -15.53 22.34
C PRO A 93 -22.07 -14.16 22.87
N VAL A 94 -21.18 -13.17 22.81
CA VAL A 94 -21.38 -11.78 23.24
C VAL A 94 -20.75 -10.85 22.21
N LEU A 95 -21.28 -9.64 22.05
CA LEU A 95 -20.86 -8.69 21.01
C LEU A 95 -19.45 -8.13 21.25
N GLU A 96 -19.14 -7.81 22.51
CA GLU A 96 -17.88 -7.14 22.89
C GLU A 96 -17.23 -7.86 24.09
N PRO A 97 -16.69 -9.08 23.90
CA PRO A 97 -16.23 -9.91 25.01
C PRO A 97 -15.18 -9.22 25.88
N PHE A 98 -14.18 -8.57 25.29
CA PHE A 98 -13.11 -7.88 26.03
C PHE A 98 -13.43 -6.42 26.38
N GLY A 99 -14.58 -5.91 25.91
CA GLY A 99 -15.04 -4.54 26.10
C GLY A 99 -16.15 -4.49 27.14
N SER A 100 -17.31 -3.98 26.73
CA SER A 100 -18.46 -3.75 27.60
C SER A 100 -18.94 -4.99 28.36
N TYR A 101 -18.79 -6.20 27.80
CA TYR A 101 -19.17 -7.42 28.50
C TYR A 101 -18.23 -7.72 29.68
N LEU A 102 -16.91 -7.67 29.47
CA LEU A 102 -15.94 -7.83 30.57
C LEU A 102 -16.09 -6.73 31.62
N ASP A 103 -16.39 -5.50 31.20
CA ASP A 103 -16.66 -4.39 32.10
C ASP A 103 -17.83 -4.69 33.05
N GLN A 104 -18.94 -5.24 32.52
CA GLN A 104 -20.09 -5.68 33.30
C GLN A 104 -19.74 -6.80 34.29
N GLN A 105 -18.89 -7.75 33.88
CA GLN A 105 -18.42 -8.81 34.78
C GLN A 105 -17.59 -8.24 35.95
N LEU A 106 -16.78 -7.19 35.71
CA LEU A 106 -15.96 -6.53 36.72
C LEU A 106 -16.76 -5.61 37.66
N VAL A 107 -17.91 -5.07 37.23
CA VAL A 107 -18.87 -4.40 38.12
C VAL A 107 -19.36 -5.37 39.20
N GLY A 108 -19.62 -6.61 38.81
CA GLY A 108 -20.26 -7.60 39.67
C GLY A 108 -21.79 -7.44 39.74
N PRO A 109 -22.46 -8.08 40.71
CA PRO A 109 -23.90 -8.28 40.70
C PRO A 109 -24.76 -7.04 41.01
N ASP A 110 -24.18 -5.97 41.58
CA ASP A 110 -24.89 -4.72 41.87
C ASP A 110 -24.23 -3.52 41.17
N PRO A 111 -24.81 -3.02 40.06
CA PRO A 111 -24.32 -1.85 39.35
C PRO A 111 -24.25 -0.56 40.16
N ASN A 112 -25.03 -0.45 41.25
CA ASN A 112 -25.01 0.75 42.11
C ASN A 112 -23.88 0.72 43.15
N ASN A 113 -23.24 -0.44 43.33
CA ASN A 113 -22.12 -0.64 44.24
C ASN A 113 -21.09 -1.58 43.61
N PRO A 114 -20.37 -1.11 42.58
CA PRO A 114 -19.44 -1.94 41.82
C PRO A 114 -18.31 -2.47 42.70
N ILE A 115 -17.94 -3.74 42.51
CA ILE A 115 -16.84 -4.39 43.26
C ILE A 115 -15.50 -3.70 42.94
N GLN A 116 -15.30 -3.32 41.68
CA GLN A 116 -14.13 -2.58 41.24
C GLN A 116 -14.48 -1.14 40.84
N PRO A 117 -13.69 -0.14 41.27
CA PRO A 117 -13.90 1.23 40.84
C PRO A 117 -13.62 1.37 39.33
N PRO A 118 -14.25 2.34 38.64
CA PRO A 118 -14.08 2.55 37.20
C PRO A 118 -12.61 2.61 36.75
N GLN A 119 -11.75 3.28 37.52
CA GLN A 119 -10.34 3.46 37.21
C GLN A 119 -9.58 2.12 37.10
N VAL A 120 -9.96 1.12 37.90
CA VAL A 120 -9.33 -0.21 37.83
C VAL A 120 -9.85 -0.98 36.61
N ARG A 121 -11.15 -0.87 36.32
CA ARG A 121 -11.77 -1.55 35.17
C ARG A 121 -11.20 -1.03 33.84
N GLU A 122 -10.99 0.28 33.73
CA GLU A 122 -10.38 0.94 32.56
C GLU A 122 -8.97 0.43 32.24
N THR A 123 -8.22 -0.11 33.22
CA THR A 123 -6.89 -0.72 32.96
C THR A 123 -6.92 -2.13 32.38
N ILE A 124 -8.11 -2.74 32.31
CA ILE A 124 -8.31 -4.14 31.91
C ILE A 124 -9.22 -4.24 30.69
N VAL A 125 -10.29 -3.44 30.66
CA VAL A 125 -11.32 -3.46 29.62
C VAL A 125 -10.76 -2.85 28.34
N TYR A 126 -10.77 -3.62 27.26
CA TYR A 126 -10.25 -3.21 25.97
C TYR A 126 -11.37 -2.74 25.04
N GLN A 127 -12.06 -1.67 25.44
CA GLN A 127 -13.22 -1.13 24.71
C GLN A 127 -12.83 -0.63 23.31
N ALA A 128 -11.61 -0.08 23.16
CA ALA A 128 -11.05 0.39 21.90
C ALA A 128 -11.07 -0.67 20.79
N LEU A 129 -11.04 -1.97 21.14
CA LEU A 129 -11.15 -3.05 20.16
C LEU A 129 -12.50 -3.06 19.41
N TYR A 130 -13.54 -2.47 20.00
CA TYR A 130 -14.92 -2.53 19.51
C TYR A 130 -15.45 -1.18 18.98
N ASP A 131 -15.10 -0.08 19.64
CA ASP A 131 -15.54 1.27 19.26
C ASP A 131 -14.55 2.01 18.35
N SER A 132 -13.30 1.54 18.28
CA SER A 132 -12.21 2.18 17.52
C SER A 132 -11.67 1.25 16.43
N THR A 133 -10.92 1.80 15.48
CA THR A 133 -10.30 0.98 14.43
C THR A 133 -9.30 -0.01 15.01
N LYS A 134 -9.06 -1.12 14.30
CA LYS A 134 -8.01 -2.08 14.67
C LYS A 134 -6.64 -1.42 14.85
N THR A 135 -6.37 -0.38 14.06
CA THR A 135 -5.14 0.44 14.17
C THR A 135 -5.12 1.24 15.46
N ALA A 136 -6.17 2.00 15.75
CA ALA A 136 -6.26 2.80 16.98
C ALA A 136 -6.18 1.92 18.23
N ALA A 137 -6.90 0.79 18.23
CA ALA A 137 -6.85 -0.19 19.32
C ALA A 137 -5.43 -0.73 19.52
N ARG A 138 -4.71 -1.11 18.46
CA ARG A 138 -3.32 -1.59 18.54
C ARG A 138 -2.35 -0.58 19.16
N ASN A 139 -2.64 0.72 19.04
CA ASN A 139 -1.83 1.78 19.66
C ASN A 139 -2.05 1.89 21.18
N GLN A 140 -2.92 1.07 21.77
CA GLN A 140 -3.11 0.88 23.21
C GLN A 140 -2.57 -0.50 23.64
N PRO A 141 -1.24 -0.74 23.57
CA PRO A 141 -0.65 -2.02 23.93
C PRO A 141 -0.89 -2.40 25.40
N GLU A 142 -1.15 -1.42 26.27
CA GLU A 142 -1.47 -1.62 27.67
C GLU A 142 -2.77 -2.40 27.90
N LEU A 143 -3.75 -2.30 26.98
CA LEU A 143 -5.02 -3.06 27.03
C LEU A 143 -5.00 -4.32 26.15
N ASN A 144 -4.10 -4.40 25.17
CA ASN A 144 -3.97 -5.54 24.27
C ASN A 144 -3.24 -6.73 24.92
N ARG A 145 -3.87 -7.32 25.96
CA ARG A 145 -3.28 -8.35 26.82
C ARG A 145 -3.97 -9.72 26.75
N PHE A 146 -5.03 -9.85 25.97
CA PHE A 146 -5.77 -11.10 25.82
C PHE A 146 -5.23 -11.93 24.66
N LYS A 147 -5.06 -13.24 24.86
CA LYS A 147 -4.63 -14.19 23.83
C LYS A 147 -5.52 -15.43 23.85
N LEU A 148 -5.79 -15.96 22.66
CA LEU A 148 -6.39 -17.29 22.51
C LEU A 148 -5.27 -18.32 22.46
N ARG A 149 -5.29 -19.29 23.36
CA ARG A 149 -4.30 -20.36 23.43
C ARG A 149 -5.01 -21.70 23.37
N GLY A 150 -4.54 -22.60 22.52
CA GLY A 150 -5.21 -23.88 22.39
C GLY A 150 -4.43 -24.92 21.60
N SER A 151 -4.99 -26.11 21.54
CA SER A 151 -4.57 -27.20 20.68
C SER A 151 -5.80 -27.81 20.01
N TYR A 152 -5.66 -28.21 18.76
CA TYR A 152 -6.73 -28.88 18.02
C TYR A 152 -6.15 -30.01 17.18
N ARG A 153 -7.04 -30.93 16.76
CA ARG A 153 -6.76 -31.90 15.72
C ARG A 153 -7.63 -31.58 14.52
N SER A 154 -7.07 -31.65 13.31
CA SER A 154 -7.91 -31.71 12.11
C SER A 154 -8.61 -33.08 12.09
N ALA A 155 -9.77 -33.16 11.45
CA ALA A 155 -10.53 -34.40 11.30
C ALA A 155 -9.60 -35.58 10.93
N SER A 156 -9.72 -36.68 11.69
CA SER A 156 -8.82 -37.82 11.64
C SER A 156 -8.70 -38.35 10.20
N SER A 157 -7.55 -38.08 9.61
CA SER A 157 -7.07 -38.74 8.41
C SER A 157 -5.86 -39.54 8.84
N ASP A 158 -5.79 -40.80 8.42
CA ASP A 158 -4.58 -41.63 8.54
C ASP A 158 -3.39 -41.02 7.78
N VAL A 159 -3.63 -39.95 7.01
CA VAL A 159 -2.67 -39.17 6.26
C VAL A 159 -2.38 -37.82 6.94
N ILE A 160 -1.11 -37.63 7.30
CA ILE A 160 -0.53 -36.39 7.82
C ILE A 160 0.19 -35.67 6.68
N SER A 161 -0.17 -34.41 6.41
CA SER A 161 0.56 -33.59 5.44
C SER A 161 1.83 -33.01 6.09
N LEU A 162 2.94 -33.11 5.37
CA LEU A 162 4.25 -32.62 5.78
C LEU A 162 4.51 -31.17 5.36
N ASN A 163 3.58 -30.52 4.65
CA ASN A 163 3.71 -29.17 4.11
C ASN A 163 5.00 -28.92 3.29
N ALA A 164 5.59 -29.99 2.73
CA ALA A 164 6.79 -29.94 1.91
C ALA A 164 6.61 -30.89 0.72
N VAL A 165 6.94 -30.46 -0.50
CA VAL A 165 6.87 -31.28 -1.71
C VAL A 165 8.27 -31.74 -2.12
N ASN A 166 8.37 -32.85 -2.86
CA ASN A 166 9.64 -33.41 -3.35
C ASN A 166 10.68 -33.67 -2.25
N ILE A 167 10.25 -34.39 -1.21
CA ILE A 167 11.09 -34.73 -0.05
C ILE A 167 12.11 -35.80 -0.46
N PRO A 168 13.41 -35.67 -0.11
CA PRO A 168 14.40 -36.72 -0.35
C PRO A 168 13.99 -38.06 0.28
N GLN A 169 14.07 -39.13 -0.50
CA GLN A 169 13.68 -40.46 -0.06
C GLN A 169 14.52 -40.92 1.14
N GLY A 170 13.87 -41.41 2.21
CA GLY A 170 14.52 -41.87 3.44
C GLY A 170 14.87 -40.78 4.46
N SER A 171 14.59 -39.50 4.16
CA SER A 171 14.82 -38.39 5.11
C SER A 171 13.74 -38.27 6.20
N VAL A 172 12.58 -38.91 6.00
CA VAL A 172 11.44 -38.82 6.91
C VAL A 172 11.61 -39.80 8.07
N VAL A 173 11.76 -39.25 9.27
CA VAL A 173 11.83 -40.00 10.53
C VAL A 173 10.55 -39.76 11.31
N VAL A 174 9.78 -40.82 11.54
CA VAL A 174 8.55 -40.77 12.34
C VAL A 174 8.80 -41.42 13.69
N THR A 175 8.40 -40.75 14.77
CA THR A 175 8.46 -41.28 16.13
C THR A 175 7.09 -41.17 16.80
N ALA A 176 6.69 -42.18 17.57
CA ALA A 176 5.47 -42.15 18.38
C ALA A 176 5.83 -42.53 19.82
N GLY A 177 5.48 -41.67 20.78
CA GLY A 177 5.79 -41.92 22.21
C GLY A 177 7.29 -42.09 22.49
N GLY A 178 8.15 -41.49 21.67
CA GLY A 178 9.62 -41.62 21.75
C GLY A 178 10.20 -42.85 21.04
N VAL A 179 9.39 -43.75 20.49
CA VAL A 179 9.84 -44.91 19.70
C VAL A 179 9.85 -44.55 18.22
N ARG A 180 10.97 -44.81 17.54
CA ARG A 180 11.06 -44.64 16.08
C ARG A 180 10.25 -45.73 15.38
N LEU A 181 9.36 -45.29 14.49
CA LEU A 181 8.52 -46.18 13.69
C LEU A 181 9.28 -46.67 12.46
N VAL A 182 8.84 -47.80 11.91
CA VAL A 182 9.46 -48.41 10.72
C VAL A 182 8.66 -48.08 9.46
N GLU A 183 9.30 -47.46 8.48
CA GLU A 183 8.68 -47.16 7.19
C GLU A 183 8.30 -48.46 6.44
N ASN A 184 7.14 -48.45 5.77
CA ASN A 184 6.45 -49.57 5.13
C ASN A 184 5.91 -50.66 6.06
N GLN A 185 6.08 -50.51 7.37
CA GLN A 185 5.47 -51.38 8.37
C GLN A 185 4.48 -50.60 9.25
N ASP A 186 4.95 -49.53 9.89
CA ASP A 186 4.15 -48.70 10.78
C ASP A 186 3.57 -47.46 10.08
N TYR A 187 4.23 -46.98 9.02
CA TYR A 187 3.79 -45.85 8.21
C TYR A 187 4.34 -45.94 6.77
N THR A 188 3.75 -45.22 5.82
CA THR A 188 4.28 -45.04 4.45
C THR A 188 4.41 -43.56 4.13
N VAL A 189 5.37 -43.19 3.29
CA VAL A 189 5.59 -41.80 2.88
C VAL A 189 5.36 -41.64 1.38
N ASP A 190 4.53 -40.69 1.00
CA ASP A 190 4.50 -40.13 -0.34
C ASP A 190 5.48 -38.95 -0.39
N TYR A 191 6.67 -39.22 -0.93
CA TYR A 191 7.77 -38.26 -1.03
C TYR A 191 7.49 -37.14 -2.05
N ASN A 192 6.62 -37.37 -3.04
CA ASN A 192 6.29 -36.37 -4.05
C ASN A 192 5.27 -35.36 -3.49
N LEU A 193 4.20 -35.87 -2.91
CA LEU A 193 3.10 -35.06 -2.36
C LEU A 193 3.34 -34.58 -0.92
N GLY A 194 4.37 -35.09 -0.24
CA GLY A 194 4.70 -34.70 1.12
C GLY A 194 3.67 -35.18 2.14
N ARG A 195 3.36 -36.48 2.12
CA ARG A 195 2.31 -37.04 2.98
C ARG A 195 2.81 -38.30 3.67
N VAL A 196 2.55 -38.42 4.96
CA VAL A 196 2.82 -39.63 5.75
C VAL A 196 1.50 -40.29 6.08
N ARG A 197 1.37 -41.57 5.76
CA ARG A 197 0.22 -42.38 6.13
C ARG A 197 0.60 -43.34 7.25
N ILE A 198 -0.04 -43.26 8.40
CA ILE A 198 0.20 -44.19 9.50
C ILE A 198 -0.59 -45.48 9.24
N LEU A 199 0.11 -46.62 9.18
CA LEU A 199 -0.47 -47.94 8.96
C LEU A 199 -0.83 -48.64 10.28
N ASN A 200 -0.08 -48.37 11.35
CA ASN A 200 -0.26 -49.01 12.65
C ASN A 200 -1.48 -48.43 13.38
N GLN A 201 -2.59 -49.18 13.35
CA GLN A 201 -3.85 -48.79 13.98
C GLN A 201 -3.74 -48.60 15.50
N GLY A 202 -2.87 -49.36 16.17
CA GLY A 202 -2.66 -49.19 17.62
C GLY A 202 -2.09 -47.82 18.00
N ILE A 203 -1.31 -47.20 17.11
CA ILE A 203 -0.79 -45.84 17.30
C ILE A 203 -1.89 -44.80 17.08
N LEU A 204 -2.72 -45.00 16.05
CA LEU A 204 -3.86 -44.13 15.75
C LEU A 204 -4.91 -44.17 16.87
N GLU A 205 -5.27 -45.36 17.35
CA GLU A 205 -6.28 -45.57 18.41
C GLU A 205 -5.79 -45.14 19.81
N SER A 206 -4.48 -45.26 20.08
CA SER A 206 -3.92 -44.84 21.38
C SER A 206 -3.81 -43.33 21.55
N GLY A 207 -3.98 -42.56 20.46
CA GLY A 207 -3.86 -41.10 20.49
C GLY A 207 -2.45 -40.58 20.82
N THR A 208 -1.44 -41.45 20.76
CA THR A 208 -0.05 -41.13 21.11
C THR A 208 0.50 -40.04 20.18
N PRO A 209 1.16 -38.98 20.70
CA PRO A 209 1.76 -37.95 19.85
C PRO A 209 2.76 -38.53 18.85
N VAL A 210 2.55 -38.23 17.57
CA VAL A 210 3.44 -38.62 16.46
C VAL A 210 4.26 -37.39 16.06
N ASN A 211 5.59 -37.48 16.22
CA ASN A 211 6.52 -36.45 15.77
C ASN A 211 7.18 -36.89 14.47
N ILE A 212 7.15 -36.03 13.46
CA ILE A 212 7.76 -36.28 12.15
C ILE A 212 8.86 -35.25 11.92
N SER A 213 10.06 -35.75 11.62
CA SER A 213 11.19 -34.94 11.18
C SER A 213 11.50 -35.31 9.73
N LEU A 214 11.82 -34.32 8.90
CA LEU A 214 12.14 -34.52 7.49
C LEU A 214 13.22 -33.54 7.06
N GLU A 215 13.95 -33.90 6.00
CA GLU A 215 14.81 -32.97 5.28
C GLU A 215 14.03 -32.43 4.08
N SER A 216 14.10 -31.12 3.82
CA SER A 216 13.43 -30.52 2.67
C SER A 216 14.45 -29.82 1.78
N ASN A 217 14.48 -30.21 0.51
CA ASN A 217 15.17 -29.45 -0.53
C ASN A 217 14.29 -28.26 -0.92
N SER A 218 14.18 -27.26 -0.04
CA SER A 218 13.54 -26.01 -0.41
C SER A 218 14.33 -25.39 -1.57
N LEU A 219 13.69 -25.29 -2.74
CA LEU A 219 14.28 -24.75 -3.97
C LEU A 219 14.67 -23.26 -3.85
N PHE A 220 14.33 -22.59 -2.75
CA PHE A 220 14.50 -21.14 -2.55
C PHE A 220 15.27 -20.76 -1.27
N SER A 221 16.24 -21.57 -0.82
CA SER A 221 17.17 -21.11 0.22
C SER A 221 18.26 -20.22 -0.40
N ILE A 222 18.20 -18.92 -0.14
CA ILE A 222 19.18 -17.95 -0.66
C ILE A 222 20.52 -18.00 0.13
N GLN A 223 20.49 -18.53 1.36
CA GLN A 223 21.70 -18.72 2.17
C GLN A 223 22.44 -19.99 1.77
N THR A 224 23.76 -19.88 1.61
CA THR A 224 24.62 -21.04 1.34
C THR A 224 24.94 -21.79 2.63
N LYS A 225 24.70 -23.10 2.63
CA LYS A 225 24.98 -24.01 3.77
C LYS A 225 26.07 -25.00 3.38
N THR A 226 27.07 -25.14 4.24
CA THR A 226 28.18 -26.09 4.07
C THR A 226 28.21 -27.04 5.26
N LEU A 227 27.98 -28.32 5.02
CA LEU A 227 28.16 -29.38 6.01
C LEU A 227 29.47 -30.11 5.71
N ALA A 228 30.43 -30.04 6.62
CA ALA A 228 31.69 -30.77 6.54
C ALA A 228 31.84 -31.68 7.75
N GLY A 229 32.17 -32.95 7.54
CA GLY A 229 32.30 -33.88 8.66
C GLY A 229 33.10 -35.12 8.32
N ALA A 230 33.49 -35.84 9.36
CA ALA A 230 34.15 -37.11 9.28
C ALA A 230 33.50 -38.08 10.28
N ARG A 231 33.30 -39.32 9.85
CA ARG A 231 32.85 -40.42 10.69
C ARG A 231 33.91 -41.53 10.68
N PHE A 232 34.22 -42.05 11.86
CA PHE A 232 35.17 -43.13 12.08
C PHE A 232 34.43 -44.32 12.69
N ASP A 233 34.38 -45.43 11.97
CA ASP A 233 33.78 -46.67 12.46
C ASP A 233 34.86 -47.72 12.73
N TYR A 234 34.96 -48.17 13.97
CA TYR A 234 35.87 -49.20 14.41
C TYR A 234 35.10 -50.46 14.81
N ARG A 235 35.23 -51.51 13.99
CA ARG A 235 34.66 -52.83 14.27
C ARG A 235 35.59 -53.59 15.21
N VAL A 236 35.23 -53.63 16.50
CA VAL A 236 36.00 -54.33 17.54
C VAL A 236 35.94 -55.84 17.32
N ASN A 237 34.74 -56.35 16.99
CA ASN A 237 34.52 -57.74 16.59
C ASN A 237 33.27 -57.85 15.70
N LYS A 238 32.82 -59.07 15.38
CA LYS A 238 31.62 -59.31 14.55
C LYS A 238 30.32 -58.79 15.16
N ASP A 239 30.30 -58.58 16.48
CA ASP A 239 29.10 -58.26 17.25
C ASP A 239 29.14 -56.82 17.80
N LEU A 240 30.31 -56.16 17.90
CA LEU A 240 30.49 -54.83 18.49
C LEU A 240 31.21 -53.86 17.53
N THR A 241 30.57 -52.72 17.27
CA THR A 241 31.13 -51.59 16.51
C THR A 241 31.10 -50.33 17.35
N LEU A 242 32.18 -49.55 17.32
CA LEU A 242 32.28 -48.23 17.95
C LEU A 242 32.39 -47.17 16.85
N GLY A 243 31.58 -46.13 16.93
CA GLY A 243 31.57 -45.00 16.02
C GLY A 243 32.04 -43.71 16.71
N GLY A 244 32.72 -42.86 15.96
CA GLY A 244 33.04 -41.48 16.34
C GLY A 244 32.69 -40.55 15.19
N THR A 245 31.98 -39.47 15.46
CA THR A 245 31.50 -38.53 14.45
C THR A 245 31.94 -37.11 14.83
N VAL A 246 32.46 -36.35 13.87
CA VAL A 246 32.64 -34.90 13.99
C VAL A 246 32.05 -34.24 12.76
N MET A 247 31.17 -33.28 12.95
CA MET A 247 30.52 -32.55 11.86
C MET A 247 30.46 -31.08 12.19
N ASN A 248 30.66 -30.22 11.20
CA ASN A 248 30.49 -28.79 11.28
C ASN A 248 29.49 -28.35 10.21
N LEU A 249 28.41 -27.70 10.62
CA LEU A 249 27.45 -27.05 9.75
C LEU A 249 27.67 -25.55 9.82
N TYR A 250 28.02 -24.96 8.68
CA TYR A 250 28.32 -23.54 8.54
C TYR A 250 27.38 -22.89 7.53
N GLU A 251 26.74 -21.82 7.93
CA GLU A 251 25.89 -20.99 7.08
C GLU A 251 26.58 -19.64 6.79
N ARG A 252 26.48 -19.19 5.53
CA ARG A 252 26.97 -17.87 5.12
C ARG A 252 25.79 -16.98 4.71
N PRO A 253 25.61 -15.82 5.37
CA PRO A 253 24.56 -14.87 5.02
C PRO A 253 24.96 -14.10 3.74
N LEU A 254 23.97 -13.48 3.08
CA LEU A 254 24.18 -12.63 1.91
C LEU A 254 24.80 -11.29 2.29
N THR A 255 24.38 -10.74 3.43
CA THR A 255 24.78 -9.44 3.98
C THR A 255 25.42 -9.62 5.35
N GLN A 256 26.19 -8.63 5.79
CA GLN A 256 26.76 -8.61 7.14
C GLN A 256 25.75 -8.18 8.20
N LYS A 257 24.74 -7.38 7.80
CA LYS A 257 23.57 -7.08 8.62
C LYS A 257 22.58 -8.24 8.51
N VAL A 258 22.24 -8.85 9.64
CA VAL A 258 21.28 -9.96 9.75
C VAL A 258 20.27 -9.65 10.84
N ASN A 259 18.99 -9.92 10.57
CA ASN A 259 17.92 -9.70 11.54
C ASN A 259 17.82 -10.87 12.54
N VAL A 260 17.20 -10.61 13.68
CA VAL A 260 16.89 -11.65 14.67
C VAL A 260 15.96 -12.71 14.06
N GLY A 261 16.32 -13.99 14.19
CA GLY A 261 15.64 -15.13 13.59
C GLY A 261 16.33 -15.67 12.33
N ASP A 262 17.11 -14.82 11.64
CA ASP A 262 17.85 -15.17 10.41
C ASP A 262 19.35 -15.37 10.68
N GLU A 263 19.76 -15.54 11.94
CA GLU A 263 21.17 -15.63 12.30
C GLU A 263 21.85 -16.87 11.70
N PRO A 264 22.95 -16.70 10.96
CA PRO A 264 23.66 -17.82 10.35
C PRO A 264 24.43 -18.63 11.40
N ILE A 265 24.17 -19.93 11.45
CA ILE A 265 24.80 -20.83 12.41
C ILE A 265 26.18 -21.33 11.95
N ALA A 266 27.04 -21.65 12.93
CA ALA A 266 28.33 -22.32 12.73
C ALA A 266 28.52 -23.40 13.80
N ASN A 267 27.69 -24.44 13.73
CA ASN A 267 27.55 -25.44 14.77
C ASN A 267 28.48 -26.63 14.53
N THR A 268 29.18 -27.09 15.56
CA THR A 268 30.01 -28.30 15.51
C THR A 268 29.43 -29.38 16.41
N VAL A 269 29.13 -30.55 15.86
CA VAL A 269 28.68 -31.73 16.60
C VAL A 269 29.83 -32.72 16.71
N VAL A 270 30.11 -33.19 17.92
CA VAL A 270 31.04 -34.30 18.18
C VAL A 270 30.25 -35.42 18.85
N GLY A 271 30.24 -36.60 18.27
CA GLY A 271 29.48 -37.75 18.76
C GLY A 271 30.33 -39.00 18.88
N VAL A 272 29.94 -39.88 19.79
CA VAL A 272 30.43 -41.24 19.94
C VAL A 272 29.25 -42.19 20.04
N ASP A 273 29.33 -43.33 19.37
CA ASP A 273 28.30 -44.36 19.40
C ASP A 273 28.89 -45.76 19.56
N ALA A 274 28.12 -46.66 20.15
CA ALA A 274 28.47 -48.06 20.32
C ALA A 274 27.26 -48.92 19.95
N ASN A 275 27.47 -49.86 19.04
CA ASN A 275 26.44 -50.76 18.54
C ASN A 275 26.87 -52.20 18.80
N TRP A 276 26.11 -52.91 19.62
CA TRP A 276 26.30 -54.32 19.93
C TRP A 276 25.10 -55.14 19.43
N ARG A 277 25.36 -56.13 18.59
CA ARG A 277 24.36 -57.04 18.03
C ARG A 277 24.87 -58.47 18.14
N THR A 278 24.09 -59.33 18.78
CA THR A 278 24.42 -60.76 18.88
C THR A 278 23.18 -61.64 18.69
N GLU A 279 23.40 -62.88 18.28
CA GLU A 279 22.36 -63.89 18.15
C GLU A 279 22.18 -64.62 19.48
N SER A 280 20.93 -64.76 19.94
CA SER A 280 20.59 -65.42 21.20
C SER A 280 19.79 -66.68 20.96
N GLN A 281 20.49 -67.82 20.96
CA GLN A 281 19.84 -69.13 20.90
C GLN A 281 18.97 -69.38 22.15
N LEU A 282 19.37 -68.85 23.31
CA LEU A 282 18.61 -68.98 24.55
C LEU A 282 17.19 -68.38 24.43
N ILE A 283 17.07 -67.21 23.81
CA ILE A 283 15.75 -66.56 23.62
C ILE A 283 14.95 -67.35 22.59
N THR A 284 15.58 -67.79 21.51
CA THR A 284 14.96 -68.64 20.47
C THR A 284 14.36 -69.91 21.09
N ASP A 285 15.15 -70.62 21.89
CA ASP A 285 14.75 -71.86 22.56
C ASP A 285 13.66 -71.63 23.64
N LEU A 286 13.62 -70.44 24.24
CA LEU A 286 12.56 -70.07 25.20
C LEU A 286 11.24 -69.79 24.48
N VAL A 287 11.28 -69.14 23.32
CA VAL A 287 10.08 -68.90 22.50
C VAL A 287 9.55 -70.21 21.92
N ASP A 288 10.44 -71.12 21.51
CA ASP A 288 10.08 -72.48 21.03
C ASP A 288 9.39 -73.37 22.07
N LYS A 289 9.55 -73.06 23.36
CA LYS A 289 8.90 -73.80 24.45
C LYS A 289 7.47 -73.33 24.72
N LEU A 290 7.00 -72.26 24.08
CA LEU A 290 5.61 -71.82 24.21
C LEU A 290 4.70 -72.74 23.39
N PRO A 291 3.56 -73.21 23.94
CA PRO A 291 2.63 -74.06 23.21
C PRO A 291 2.20 -73.37 21.91
N PHE A 292 2.18 -74.13 20.81
CA PHE A 292 1.75 -73.70 19.47
C PHE A 292 2.73 -72.80 18.66
N TYR A 293 3.95 -72.56 19.14
CA TYR A 293 5.01 -71.84 18.38
C TYR A 293 6.18 -72.79 18.02
N ALA A 294 6.73 -72.63 16.81
CA ALA A 294 7.95 -73.30 16.36
C ALA A 294 8.76 -72.32 15.49
N THR A 295 9.77 -71.71 16.08
CA THR A 295 10.60 -70.69 15.45
C THR A 295 11.72 -71.34 14.64
N LYS A 296 11.85 -70.92 13.36
CA LYS A 296 12.95 -71.33 12.48
C LYS A 296 14.04 -70.25 12.37
N GLU A 297 13.73 -69.04 12.82
CA GLU A 297 14.58 -67.87 12.74
C GLU A 297 15.22 -67.59 14.10
N VAL A 298 16.51 -67.27 14.10
CA VAL A 298 17.29 -67.04 15.33
C VAL A 298 16.94 -65.66 15.91
N SER A 299 16.68 -65.61 17.21
CA SER A 299 16.45 -64.36 17.94
C SER A 299 17.72 -63.52 17.99
N THR A 300 17.60 -62.21 17.77
CA THR A 300 18.74 -61.27 17.86
C THR A 300 18.53 -60.28 18.99
N VAL A 301 19.62 -59.97 19.69
CA VAL A 301 19.66 -58.95 20.74
C VAL A 301 20.54 -57.81 20.24
N ASN A 302 19.94 -56.62 20.17
CA ASN A 302 20.61 -55.39 19.75
C ASN A 302 20.62 -54.42 20.94
N ALA A 303 21.79 -53.86 21.24
CA ALA A 303 21.94 -52.76 22.16
C ALA A 303 22.76 -51.66 21.48
N SER A 304 22.23 -50.44 21.46
CA SER A 304 22.91 -49.25 20.96
C SER A 304 23.00 -48.19 22.04
N ALA A 305 24.10 -47.45 22.04
CA ALA A 305 24.31 -46.29 22.89
C ALA A 305 24.95 -45.18 22.06
N GLU A 306 24.47 -43.95 22.20
CA GLU A 306 24.99 -42.77 21.51
C GLU A 306 25.10 -41.61 22.49
N ALA A 307 26.17 -40.84 22.37
CA ALA A 307 26.37 -39.57 23.07
C ALA A 307 26.91 -38.54 22.08
N ALA A 308 26.24 -37.40 21.98
CA ALA A 308 26.66 -36.30 21.13
C ALA A 308 26.74 -34.99 21.93
N TYR A 309 27.71 -34.17 21.59
CA TYR A 309 27.92 -32.84 22.15
C TYR A 309 27.88 -31.80 21.02
N LEU A 310 27.00 -30.82 21.17
CA LEU A 310 26.85 -29.71 20.25
C LEU A 310 27.64 -28.51 20.80
N ILE A 311 28.57 -28.00 20.01
CA ILE A 311 29.27 -26.75 20.22
C ILE A 311 28.61 -25.72 19.30
N PRO A 312 27.69 -24.88 19.81
CA PRO A 312 27.06 -23.85 19.01
C PRO A 312 28.06 -22.74 18.67
N GLY A 313 27.91 -22.15 17.49
CA GLY A 313 28.73 -21.04 17.03
C GLY A 313 27.99 -20.18 16.02
N HIS A 314 28.56 -19.02 15.68
CA HIS A 314 28.00 -18.12 14.68
C HIS A 314 28.98 -17.90 13.53
N SER A 315 28.46 -17.50 12.38
CA SER A 315 29.28 -17.15 11.22
C SER A 315 30.21 -15.97 11.54
N ARG A 316 31.47 -16.00 11.07
CA ARG A 316 32.38 -14.84 11.19
C ARG A 316 32.00 -13.68 10.27
N ALA A 317 31.13 -13.93 9.29
CA ALA A 317 30.65 -12.92 8.36
C ALA A 317 29.82 -11.82 9.05
N ILE A 318 29.23 -12.10 10.22
CA ILE A 318 28.44 -11.16 11.02
C ILE A 318 29.27 -10.52 12.16
N GLY A 319 30.60 -10.49 12.00
CA GLY A 319 31.54 -9.92 12.98
C GLY A 319 31.98 -10.90 14.07
N GLN A 320 32.92 -10.47 14.92
CA GLN A 320 33.49 -11.30 15.99
C GLN A 320 32.54 -11.51 17.18
N THR A 321 31.61 -10.59 17.38
CA THR A 321 30.62 -10.60 18.46
C THR A 321 29.31 -11.27 18.06
N GLY A 322 29.12 -11.60 16.77
CA GLY A 322 27.90 -12.23 16.27
C GLY A 322 26.67 -11.34 16.43
N THR A 323 26.74 -10.10 15.95
CA THR A 323 25.64 -9.12 16.10
C THR A 323 24.47 -9.47 15.20
N SER A 324 23.27 -9.54 15.78
CA SER A 324 22.00 -9.51 15.05
C SER A 324 21.22 -8.24 15.38
N TYR A 325 20.42 -7.78 14.42
CA TYR A 325 19.65 -6.56 14.51
C TYR A 325 18.20 -6.90 14.82
N ILE A 326 17.65 -6.28 15.87
CA ILE A 326 16.21 -6.34 16.15
C ILE A 326 15.46 -5.53 15.10
N ASP A 327 15.99 -4.35 14.77
CA ASP A 327 15.61 -3.49 13.65
C ASP A 327 16.85 -2.65 13.27
N ASP A 328 17.10 -2.48 11.98
CA ASP A 328 18.18 -1.65 11.44
C ASP A 328 17.68 -0.35 10.78
N PHE A 329 16.36 -0.12 10.82
CA PHE A 329 15.63 0.99 10.24
C PHE A 329 15.78 1.14 8.72
N GLU A 330 16.42 0.21 8.01
CA GLU A 330 16.65 0.29 6.56
C GLU A 330 15.33 0.11 5.80
N GLY A 331 14.44 -0.74 6.31
CA GLY A 331 13.07 -0.94 5.81
C GLY A 331 12.01 -0.14 6.56
N SER A 332 12.41 0.84 7.39
CA SER A 332 11.46 1.57 8.25
C SER A 332 10.53 2.51 7.50
N VAL A 333 10.85 2.81 6.23
CA VAL A 333 10.07 3.69 5.38
C VAL A 333 9.86 3.06 4.01
N SER A 334 8.62 3.19 3.53
CA SER A 334 8.22 2.80 2.19
C SER A 334 7.50 3.98 1.55
N VAL A 335 7.68 4.14 0.24
CA VAL A 335 7.09 5.24 -0.53
C VAL A 335 6.06 4.72 -1.53
N ILE A 336 5.06 5.54 -1.83
CA ILE A 336 4.05 5.31 -2.87
C ILE A 336 4.18 6.46 -3.87
N ASP A 337 4.69 6.18 -5.08
CA ASP A 337 4.92 7.20 -6.11
C ASP A 337 3.59 7.70 -6.71
N MET A 338 3.46 9.03 -6.78
CA MET A 338 2.30 9.75 -7.29
C MET A 338 2.60 10.48 -8.61
N ARG A 339 3.79 10.33 -9.20
CA ARG A 339 4.20 11.05 -10.43
C ARG A 339 3.64 10.50 -11.74
N THR A 340 3.06 9.30 -11.76
CA THR A 340 2.55 8.69 -12.99
C THR A 340 1.52 9.60 -13.66
N GLN A 341 1.93 10.27 -14.74
CA GLN A 341 1.17 11.33 -15.39
C GLN A 341 -0.20 10.85 -15.91
N SER A 342 -0.27 9.67 -16.52
CA SER A 342 -1.51 9.11 -17.06
C SER A 342 -2.57 8.76 -16.02
N LEU A 343 -2.26 8.85 -14.72
CA LEU A 343 -3.22 8.65 -13.63
C LEU A 343 -3.82 9.97 -13.13
N TRP A 344 -3.37 11.11 -13.64
CA TRP A 344 -3.88 12.43 -13.32
C TRP A 344 -4.85 12.90 -14.40
N ASN A 345 -5.98 13.43 -13.95
CA ASN A 345 -7.07 13.95 -14.79
C ASN A 345 -7.32 15.42 -14.44
N LEU A 346 -8.07 16.13 -15.27
CA LEU A 346 -8.52 17.49 -14.97
C LEU A 346 -9.32 17.50 -13.65
N ALA A 347 -9.06 18.49 -12.79
CA ALA A 347 -9.79 18.61 -11.53
C ALA A 347 -11.13 19.36 -11.69
N SER A 348 -12.12 18.89 -10.94
CA SER A 348 -13.35 19.65 -10.66
C SER A 348 -13.05 20.89 -9.83
N THR A 349 -13.90 21.91 -9.97
CA THR A 349 -13.83 23.15 -9.18
C THR A 349 -14.04 22.85 -7.70
N PRO A 350 -13.10 23.23 -6.79
CA PRO A 350 -13.25 22.97 -5.37
C PRO A 350 -14.55 23.56 -4.80
N GLN A 351 -15.24 22.79 -3.96
CA GLN A 351 -16.53 23.15 -3.35
C GLN A 351 -16.41 23.32 -1.83
N GLY A 352 -17.41 23.93 -1.19
CA GLY A 352 -17.41 24.12 0.27
C GLY A 352 -16.44 25.19 0.77
N GLN A 353 -15.93 26.03 -0.14
CA GLN A 353 -14.97 27.10 0.14
C GLN A 353 -15.35 28.43 -0.53
N PRO A 354 -16.52 29.02 -0.22
CA PRO A 354 -17.05 30.19 -0.94
C PRO A 354 -16.14 31.43 -0.93
N ASP A 355 -15.23 31.53 0.05
CA ASP A 355 -14.26 32.64 0.11
C ASP A 355 -13.16 32.52 -0.97
N MET A 356 -12.79 31.31 -1.36
CA MET A 356 -11.76 31.04 -2.37
C MET A 356 -12.35 30.67 -3.74
N PHE A 357 -13.43 29.88 -3.71
CA PHE A 357 -14.14 29.33 -4.87
C PHE A 357 -15.64 29.63 -4.74
N PRO A 358 -16.07 30.91 -4.82
CA PRO A 358 -17.50 31.25 -4.85
C PRO A 358 -18.22 30.59 -6.03
N GLU A 359 -17.50 30.35 -7.14
CA GLU A 359 -18.02 29.63 -8.30
C GLU A 359 -18.30 28.14 -8.03
N GLY A 360 -17.70 27.57 -6.98
CA GLY A 360 -17.91 26.19 -6.52
C GLY A 360 -19.27 25.94 -5.88
N GLU A 361 -20.19 26.91 -5.88
CA GLU A 361 -21.59 26.76 -5.42
C GLU A 361 -22.60 26.65 -6.57
N PHE A 362 -22.22 27.03 -7.80
CA PHE A 362 -23.13 26.95 -8.95
C PHE A 362 -23.21 25.52 -9.49
N VAL A 363 -24.41 25.09 -9.90
CA VAL A 363 -24.67 23.77 -10.48
C VAL A 363 -25.35 23.98 -11.83
N ASN A 364 -24.86 23.28 -12.86
CA ASN A 364 -25.33 23.41 -14.24
C ASN A 364 -25.31 24.89 -14.69
N ASP A 365 -24.18 25.57 -14.44
CA ASP A 365 -23.92 26.96 -14.83
C ASP A 365 -22.45 27.10 -15.26
N LEU A 366 -22.21 27.72 -16.43
CA LEU A 366 -20.87 27.91 -16.99
C LEU A 366 -19.93 28.72 -16.07
N ALA A 367 -20.48 29.50 -15.15
CA ALA A 367 -19.72 30.31 -14.21
C ALA A 367 -18.78 29.49 -13.31
N THR A 368 -19.03 28.18 -13.10
CA THR A 368 -18.13 27.31 -12.31
C THR A 368 -16.73 27.19 -12.92
N GLY A 369 -16.59 27.39 -14.24
CA GLY A 369 -15.34 27.26 -14.99
C GLY A 369 -14.62 28.58 -15.29
N PHE A 370 -15.22 29.75 -15.00
CA PHE A 370 -14.74 31.06 -15.47
C PHE A 370 -13.32 31.44 -15.05
N ARG A 371 -12.83 30.86 -13.94
CA ARG A 371 -11.51 31.12 -13.38
C ARG A 371 -10.49 30.01 -13.67
N ARG A 372 -10.85 29.01 -14.49
CA ARG A 372 -9.93 27.92 -14.84
C ARG A 372 -8.91 28.39 -15.87
N ALA A 373 -7.65 28.46 -15.48
CA ALA A 373 -6.53 28.82 -16.35
C ALA A 373 -5.86 27.59 -16.97
N LYS A 374 -4.95 27.80 -17.92
CA LYS A 374 -4.25 26.73 -18.62
C LYS A 374 -3.20 26.08 -17.71
N LEU A 375 -3.31 24.76 -17.57
CA LEU A 375 -2.34 23.90 -16.90
C LEU A 375 -2.01 22.74 -17.82
N ALA A 376 -0.72 22.46 -17.99
CA ALA A 376 -0.23 21.24 -18.64
C ALA A 376 0.55 20.41 -17.62
N TRP A 377 0.26 19.10 -17.57
CA TRP A 377 0.95 18.13 -16.71
C TRP A 377 1.51 17.00 -17.55
N TYR A 378 2.83 16.82 -17.52
CA TYR A 378 3.53 15.91 -18.42
C TYR A 378 4.84 15.41 -17.83
N VAL A 379 5.38 14.37 -18.46
CA VAL A 379 6.77 13.96 -18.30
C VAL A 379 7.42 14.14 -19.67
N ILE A 380 8.48 14.94 -19.75
CA ILE A 380 9.17 15.18 -21.02
C ILE A 380 9.79 13.87 -21.52
N ASP A 381 9.47 13.49 -22.75
CA ASP A 381 9.95 12.26 -23.35
C ASP A 381 11.49 12.32 -23.54
N PRO A 382 12.23 11.27 -23.14
CA PRO A 382 13.68 11.23 -23.30
C PRO A 382 14.20 11.49 -24.71
N LEU A 383 13.38 11.34 -25.76
CA LEU A 383 13.75 11.68 -27.13
C LEU A 383 14.22 13.14 -27.27
N PHE A 384 13.66 14.07 -26.48
CA PHE A 384 14.01 15.48 -26.53
C PHE A 384 15.40 15.76 -25.95
N PHE A 385 15.95 14.83 -25.16
CA PHE A 385 17.28 14.92 -24.54
C PHE A 385 18.38 14.22 -25.34
N ARG A 386 18.02 13.64 -26.49
CA ARG A 386 18.95 12.98 -27.40
C ARG A 386 19.00 13.78 -28.69
N ASN A 387 20.05 13.56 -29.47
CA ASN A 387 20.20 14.15 -30.80
C ASN A 387 20.26 13.03 -31.83
N ASN A 388 19.12 12.36 -32.04
CA ASN A 388 18.99 11.27 -33.00
C ASN A 388 17.90 11.58 -34.03
N ASN A 389 17.57 10.60 -34.87
CA ASN A 389 16.58 10.73 -35.94
C ASN A 389 15.13 10.85 -35.45
N LEU A 390 14.84 10.61 -34.17
CA LEU A 390 13.50 10.76 -33.57
C LEU A 390 13.30 12.13 -32.93
N THR A 391 14.38 12.83 -32.62
CA THR A 391 14.38 14.18 -32.06
C THR A 391 14.01 15.19 -33.16
N PRO A 392 12.99 16.04 -32.97
CA PRO A 392 12.66 17.07 -33.95
C PRO A 392 13.83 18.02 -34.22
N SER A 393 14.03 18.42 -35.49
CA SER A 393 15.21 19.17 -35.90
C SER A 393 15.31 20.58 -35.33
N ASN A 394 14.18 21.13 -34.86
CA ASN A 394 14.14 22.46 -34.25
C ASN A 394 14.53 22.45 -32.76
N ILE A 395 14.72 21.27 -32.15
CA ILE A 395 15.19 21.15 -30.77
C ILE A 395 16.68 21.46 -30.71
N THR A 396 17.03 22.51 -29.97
CA THR A 396 18.40 23.03 -29.89
C THR A 396 19.09 22.65 -28.59
N SER A 397 20.43 22.74 -28.57
CA SER A 397 21.22 22.60 -27.35
C SER A 397 20.79 23.59 -26.25
N ALA A 398 20.37 24.80 -26.62
CA ALA A 398 19.86 25.81 -25.68
C ALA A 398 18.60 25.32 -24.96
N MET A 399 17.65 24.73 -25.70
CA MET A 399 16.44 24.12 -25.12
C MET A 399 16.80 22.94 -24.23
N GLN A 400 17.73 22.07 -24.66
CA GLN A 400 18.24 20.96 -23.86
C GLN A 400 19.05 21.40 -22.62
N SER A 401 19.41 22.68 -22.54
CA SER A 401 20.12 23.30 -21.44
C SER A 401 19.21 24.14 -20.54
N ASP A 402 17.95 24.39 -20.91
CA ASP A 402 17.01 25.20 -20.12
C ASP A 402 16.48 24.39 -18.92
N ASN A 403 16.67 24.90 -17.70
CA ASN A 403 16.26 24.26 -16.45
C ASN A 403 14.77 23.89 -16.40
N ARG A 404 13.90 24.60 -17.14
CA ARG A 404 12.47 24.32 -17.20
C ARG A 404 12.13 23.09 -18.04
N MET A 405 13.00 22.70 -18.98
CA MET A 405 12.70 21.64 -19.97
C MET A 405 13.84 20.66 -20.25
N ARG A 406 14.99 20.76 -19.57
CA ARG A 406 16.13 19.82 -19.72
C ARG A 406 15.92 18.49 -19.01
N GLU A 407 16.79 17.53 -19.36
CA GLU A 407 16.94 16.25 -18.65
C GLU A 407 17.41 16.47 -17.21
N VAL A 408 16.85 15.70 -16.28
CA VAL A 408 17.28 15.63 -14.88
C VAL A 408 17.79 14.23 -14.60
N LEU A 409 19.01 14.13 -14.08
CA LEU A 409 19.63 12.85 -13.75
C LEU A 409 19.47 12.51 -12.27
N GLU A 410 19.41 11.22 -11.94
CA GLU A 410 19.28 10.73 -10.57
C GLU A 410 20.40 11.28 -9.68
N GLN A 411 21.64 11.32 -10.19
CA GLN A 411 22.79 11.84 -9.46
C GLN A 411 22.78 13.36 -9.26
N GLU A 412 21.95 14.10 -10.00
CA GLU A 412 21.78 15.53 -9.78
C GLU A 412 21.02 15.79 -8.47
N VAL A 413 19.95 15.03 -8.24
CA VAL A 413 19.08 15.18 -7.07
C VAL A 413 19.55 14.29 -5.90
N PHE A 414 20.06 13.10 -6.19
CA PHE A 414 20.46 12.09 -5.21
C PHE A 414 21.93 11.65 -5.47
N PRO A 415 22.92 12.51 -5.17
CA PRO A 415 24.32 12.30 -5.55
C PRO A 415 24.96 11.06 -4.90
N ASN A 416 24.43 10.62 -3.76
CA ASN A 416 24.94 9.47 -3.01
C ASN A 416 24.33 8.14 -3.49
N ARG A 417 23.32 8.17 -4.36
CA ARG A 417 22.65 6.96 -4.86
C ARG A 417 23.48 6.26 -5.93
N GLN A 418 23.72 4.96 -5.74
CA GLN A 418 24.46 4.14 -6.70
C GLN A 418 23.49 3.36 -7.58
N LEU A 419 23.42 3.73 -8.87
CA LEU A 419 22.61 3.02 -9.84
C LEU A 419 23.33 1.76 -10.35
N PRO A 420 22.65 0.59 -10.38
CA PRO A 420 23.19 -0.60 -11.03
C PRO A 420 23.43 -0.36 -12.52
N THR A 421 24.49 -0.98 -13.07
CA THR A 421 24.81 -0.90 -14.50
C THR A 421 23.62 -1.32 -15.36
N GLY A 422 23.24 -0.48 -16.32
CA GLY A 422 22.11 -0.71 -17.22
C GLY A 422 20.79 -0.10 -16.77
N THR A 423 20.73 0.50 -15.57
CA THR A 423 19.57 1.28 -15.12
C THR A 423 19.59 2.67 -15.79
N PRO A 424 18.45 3.16 -16.32
CA PRO A 424 18.35 4.53 -16.80
C PRO A 424 18.71 5.52 -15.70
N ALA A 425 19.60 6.47 -16.01
CA ALA A 425 20.05 7.47 -15.05
C ALA A 425 19.11 8.69 -14.99
N ASN A 426 18.12 8.81 -15.87
CA ASN A 426 17.21 9.95 -15.91
C ASN A 426 16.04 9.76 -14.93
N ILE A 427 15.66 10.85 -14.26
CA ILE A 427 14.44 10.90 -13.46
C ILE A 427 13.27 11.26 -14.39
N PRO A 428 12.16 10.49 -14.40
CA PRO A 428 10.93 10.92 -15.03
C PRO A 428 10.28 12.01 -14.16
N VAL A 429 10.58 13.27 -14.47
CA VAL A 429 10.07 14.42 -13.72
C VAL A 429 8.62 14.68 -14.13
N LEU A 430 7.71 14.75 -13.15
CA LEU A 430 6.36 15.26 -13.40
C LEU A 430 6.43 16.78 -13.40
N ASP A 431 6.21 17.40 -14.55
CA ASP A 431 6.21 18.84 -14.73
C ASP A 431 4.77 19.37 -14.71
N LEU A 432 4.49 20.41 -13.91
CA LEU A 432 3.25 21.18 -13.92
C LEU A 432 3.53 22.58 -14.47
N ALA A 433 3.19 22.82 -15.73
CA ALA A 433 3.33 24.11 -16.39
C ALA A 433 2.00 24.89 -16.29
N TYR A 434 1.98 25.94 -15.48
CA TYR A 434 0.81 26.76 -15.21
C TYR A 434 0.93 28.15 -15.85
N TYR A 435 -0.09 28.53 -16.62
CA TYR A 435 -0.16 29.79 -17.35
C TYR A 435 -1.39 30.58 -16.85
N PRO A 436 -1.26 31.40 -15.78
CA PRO A 436 -2.40 31.95 -15.07
C PRO A 436 -3.21 32.98 -15.88
N SER A 437 -2.63 33.58 -16.92
CA SER A 437 -3.32 34.49 -17.84
C SER A 437 -3.98 33.78 -19.02
N GLU A 438 -3.66 32.52 -19.29
CA GLU A 438 -4.21 31.79 -20.43
C GLU A 438 -5.45 31.02 -20.03
N ARG A 439 -6.45 30.97 -20.92
CA ARG A 439 -7.71 30.25 -20.69
C ARG A 439 -7.47 28.74 -20.72
N GLY A 440 -7.97 28.05 -19.70
CA GLY A 440 -7.95 26.58 -19.64
C GLY A 440 -9.17 25.94 -20.30
N PRO A 441 -9.23 24.59 -20.31
CA PRO A 441 -10.36 23.84 -20.87
C PRO A 441 -11.66 24.10 -20.10
N TYR A 442 -12.78 24.09 -20.82
CA TYR A 442 -14.15 24.32 -20.36
C TYR A 442 -14.31 25.63 -19.55
N ASN A 443 -13.64 26.70 -19.98
CA ASN A 443 -13.77 28.03 -19.40
C ASN A 443 -14.48 28.98 -20.37
N TYR A 444 -15.77 29.22 -20.16
CA TYR A 444 -16.59 30.11 -21.00
C TYR A 444 -16.73 31.52 -20.40
N ASN A 445 -15.68 32.05 -19.78
CA ASN A 445 -15.71 33.41 -19.23
C ASN A 445 -15.90 34.45 -20.34
N PRO A 446 -17.00 35.22 -20.37
CA PRO A 446 -17.24 36.19 -21.43
C PRO A 446 -16.33 37.43 -21.34
N ASN A 447 -15.63 37.63 -20.22
CA ASN A 447 -14.78 38.78 -19.97
C ASN A 447 -13.30 38.44 -20.23
N LEU A 448 -12.95 38.26 -21.51
CA LEU A 448 -11.57 38.09 -21.96
C LEU A 448 -10.99 39.39 -22.51
N ASP A 449 -9.67 39.52 -22.44
CA ASP A 449 -8.94 40.58 -23.16
C ASP A 449 -9.00 40.33 -24.68
N SER A 450 -8.70 41.36 -25.48
CA SER A 450 -8.81 41.29 -26.96
C SER A 450 -7.90 40.22 -27.59
N ASP A 451 -6.87 39.76 -26.89
CA ASP A 451 -5.98 38.67 -27.30
C ASP A 451 -6.44 37.28 -26.83
N GLY A 452 -7.61 37.19 -26.19
CA GLY A 452 -8.19 35.95 -25.68
C GLY A 452 -7.68 35.52 -24.29
N THR A 453 -6.90 36.36 -23.61
CA THR A 453 -6.37 36.06 -22.27
C THR A 453 -7.34 36.45 -21.14
N LEU A 454 -7.09 35.90 -19.94
CA LEU A 454 -7.83 36.19 -18.71
C LEU A 454 -7.24 37.45 -18.04
N PRO A 455 -8.08 38.47 -17.75
CA PRO A 455 -7.57 39.80 -17.35
C PRO A 455 -7.00 39.88 -15.93
N ILE A 456 -7.34 38.93 -15.04
CA ILE A 456 -6.88 38.93 -13.63
C ILE A 456 -6.25 37.57 -13.28
N PRO A 457 -4.97 37.34 -13.64
CA PRO A 457 -4.28 36.06 -13.46
C PRO A 457 -4.31 35.52 -12.01
N GLN A 458 -4.26 36.41 -11.02
CA GLN A 458 -4.18 36.04 -9.60
C GLN A 458 -5.47 35.39 -9.08
N ASN A 459 -6.61 35.68 -9.72
CA ASN A 459 -7.88 35.07 -9.35
C ASN A 459 -8.06 33.68 -9.94
N ASN A 460 -7.26 33.34 -10.96
CA ASN A 460 -7.41 32.10 -11.68
C ASN A 460 -6.75 30.94 -10.95
N TRP A 461 -7.22 29.74 -11.26
CA TRP A 461 -6.70 28.50 -10.73
C TRP A 461 -6.67 27.44 -11.82
N ALA A 462 -5.89 26.39 -11.61
CA ALA A 462 -5.99 25.16 -12.39
C ALA A 462 -5.50 23.99 -11.56
N GLY A 463 -6.08 22.81 -11.78
CA GLY A 463 -5.75 21.65 -10.98
C GLY A 463 -5.92 20.33 -11.69
N ILE A 464 -5.29 19.32 -11.11
CA ILE A 464 -5.35 17.92 -11.52
C ILE A 464 -5.80 17.06 -10.34
N THR A 465 -6.55 16.00 -10.61
CA THR A 465 -7.00 15.05 -9.60
C THR A 465 -6.66 13.62 -10.00
N ARG A 466 -6.43 12.79 -9.00
CA ARG A 466 -6.03 11.39 -9.17
C ARG A 466 -6.64 10.53 -8.07
N ARG A 467 -7.07 9.32 -8.44
CA ARG A 467 -7.46 8.29 -7.47
C ARG A 467 -6.26 7.75 -6.70
N ILE A 468 -6.49 7.44 -5.42
CA ILE A 468 -5.51 6.78 -4.54
C ILE A 468 -5.94 5.33 -4.34
N ASN A 469 -5.01 4.40 -4.63
CA ASN A 469 -5.30 2.97 -4.49
C ASN A 469 -5.33 2.53 -3.01
N THR A 470 -4.47 3.13 -2.18
CA THR A 470 -4.34 2.81 -0.75
C THR A 470 -5.10 3.86 0.07
N THR A 471 -6.40 3.66 0.26
CA THR A 471 -7.29 4.70 0.82
C THR A 471 -7.29 4.81 2.34
N ASP A 472 -6.99 3.72 3.05
CA ASP A 472 -6.87 3.72 4.52
C ASP A 472 -5.44 4.08 4.93
N PHE A 473 -5.21 5.38 5.11
CA PHE A 473 -3.91 5.94 5.51
C PHE A 473 -3.59 5.60 6.97
N GLU A 474 -4.58 5.39 7.83
CA GLU A 474 -4.35 4.93 9.21
C GLU A 474 -3.78 3.51 9.23
N ALA A 475 -4.43 2.58 8.52
CA ALA A 475 -3.96 1.20 8.41
C ALA A 475 -2.59 1.12 7.73
N SER A 476 -2.39 1.92 6.69
CA SER A 476 -1.16 1.92 5.89
C SER A 476 -0.05 2.79 6.46
N ASN A 477 -0.32 3.48 7.57
CA ASN A 477 0.56 4.42 8.25
C ASN A 477 1.24 5.44 7.33
N ILE A 478 0.46 6.04 6.43
CA ILE A 478 0.93 7.16 5.61
C ILE A 478 0.98 8.40 6.51
N GLU A 479 2.15 9.04 6.58
CA GLU A 479 2.38 10.16 7.51
C GLU A 479 2.70 11.48 6.79
N VAL A 480 3.32 11.40 5.61
CA VAL A 480 3.87 12.59 4.94
C VAL A 480 3.62 12.52 3.44
N ILE A 481 3.24 13.65 2.85
CA ILE A 481 3.38 13.89 1.40
C ILE A 481 4.79 14.47 1.19
N GLN A 482 5.65 13.73 0.49
CA GLN A 482 7.01 14.15 0.21
C GLN A 482 7.15 14.50 -1.27
N PHE A 483 7.83 15.60 -1.57
CA PHE A 483 8.24 15.88 -2.93
C PHE A 483 9.55 16.66 -3.00
N TRP A 484 10.26 16.47 -4.12
CA TRP A 484 11.45 17.23 -4.46
C TRP A 484 11.14 18.10 -5.67
N MET A 485 11.23 19.42 -5.49
CA MET A 485 10.84 20.40 -6.50
C MET A 485 12.03 21.27 -6.90
N MET A 486 12.24 21.46 -8.20
CA MET A 486 13.23 22.41 -8.70
C MET A 486 12.80 23.84 -8.35
N ASP A 487 13.77 24.70 -8.03
CA ASP A 487 13.54 26.13 -7.82
C ASP A 487 12.88 26.77 -9.05
N PRO A 488 11.68 27.33 -8.93
CA PRO A 488 10.96 27.86 -10.08
C PRO A 488 11.21 29.36 -10.31
N PHE A 489 12.13 30.02 -9.58
CA PHE A 489 12.25 31.48 -9.58
C PHE A 489 13.51 32.02 -10.25
N ASP A 490 13.37 33.21 -10.84
CA ASP A 490 14.47 34.02 -11.40
C ASP A 490 15.48 34.43 -10.30
N PRO A 491 16.80 34.36 -10.52
CA PRO A 491 17.82 34.80 -9.56
C PRO A 491 17.75 36.29 -9.14
N ALA A 492 16.96 37.11 -9.83
CA ALA A 492 16.68 38.50 -9.47
C ALA A 492 15.89 38.64 -8.16
N VAL A 493 15.24 37.57 -7.68
CA VAL A 493 14.53 37.56 -6.39
C VAL A 493 15.28 36.74 -5.33
N SER A 494 15.01 37.04 -4.06
CA SER A 494 15.61 36.36 -2.92
C SER A 494 14.56 35.99 -1.89
N ASN A 495 14.87 34.95 -1.10
CA ASN A 495 14.05 34.59 0.04
C ASN A 495 14.17 35.58 1.20
N SER A 496 13.38 35.40 2.26
CA SER A 496 13.39 36.28 3.43
C SER A 496 14.73 36.34 4.19
N GLN A 497 15.64 35.39 3.93
CA GLN A 497 17.02 35.39 4.45
C GLN A 497 18.04 36.05 3.50
N GLY A 498 17.59 36.63 2.38
CA GLY A 498 18.45 37.28 1.40
C GLY A 498 19.24 36.30 0.53
N GLN A 499 18.83 35.03 0.45
CA GLN A 499 19.44 34.04 -0.44
C GLN A 499 18.74 34.13 -1.81
N PRO A 500 19.49 34.34 -2.90
CA PRO A 500 18.89 34.43 -4.23
C PRO A 500 18.32 33.08 -4.67
N ALA A 501 17.25 33.15 -5.47
CA ALA A 501 16.83 32.00 -6.26
C ALA A 501 17.92 31.62 -7.29
N SER A 502 17.78 30.44 -7.88
CA SER A 502 18.85 29.79 -8.63
C SER A 502 18.53 29.50 -10.09
N ASN A 503 17.26 29.60 -10.50
CA ASN A 503 16.86 29.17 -11.83
C ASN A 503 16.98 30.29 -12.87
N VAL A 504 18.16 30.38 -13.48
CA VAL A 504 18.51 31.39 -14.51
C VAL A 504 17.62 31.39 -15.75
N ASP A 505 16.82 30.34 -15.98
CA ASP A 505 15.95 30.22 -17.14
C ASP A 505 14.47 30.51 -16.79
N SER A 506 14.16 30.82 -15.52
CA SER A 506 12.82 31.23 -15.10
C SER A 506 12.63 32.74 -15.20
N ASP A 507 11.45 33.16 -15.63
CA ASP A 507 11.01 34.57 -15.64
C ASP A 507 10.10 34.91 -14.44
N ASN A 508 9.86 33.94 -13.54
CA ASN A 508 8.93 34.10 -12.43
C ASN A 508 9.61 34.79 -11.24
N THR A 509 9.06 35.94 -10.84
CA THR A 509 9.56 36.79 -9.74
C THR A 509 8.52 36.99 -8.62
N THR A 510 7.29 36.53 -8.82
CA THR A 510 6.16 36.84 -7.94
C THR A 510 5.72 35.65 -7.09
N GLY A 511 5.72 34.45 -7.67
CA GLY A 511 5.20 33.24 -7.03
C GLY A 511 3.69 33.19 -6.90
N GLY A 512 3.22 32.17 -6.19
CA GLY A 512 1.82 31.88 -5.92
C GLY A 512 1.70 30.76 -4.89
N GLU A 513 0.60 30.01 -4.96
CA GLU A 513 0.28 28.97 -3.98
C GLU A 513 0.06 27.64 -4.70
N LEU A 514 0.51 26.55 -4.08
CA LEU A 514 0.19 25.17 -4.44
C LEU A 514 -0.66 24.57 -3.32
N TYR A 515 -1.82 24.04 -3.68
CA TYR A 515 -2.71 23.36 -2.75
C TYR A 515 -2.73 21.87 -3.06
N ILE A 516 -2.85 21.06 -2.01
CA ILE A 516 -3.05 19.63 -2.08
C ILE A 516 -4.28 19.30 -1.25
N ASP A 517 -5.26 18.65 -1.85
CA ASP A 517 -6.45 18.14 -1.18
C ASP A 517 -6.37 16.62 -1.09
N LEU A 518 -6.67 16.07 0.09
CA LEU A 518 -6.77 14.63 0.34
C LEU A 518 -8.13 14.28 0.91
N GLY A 519 -8.93 13.47 0.21
CA GLY A 519 -10.22 13.00 0.72
C GLY A 519 -11.14 12.46 -0.35
N ASN A 520 -12.42 12.80 -0.23
CA ASN A 520 -13.39 12.67 -1.30
C ASN A 520 -13.41 13.98 -2.07
N ILE A 521 -13.16 13.90 -3.37
CA ILE A 521 -13.12 15.04 -4.28
C ILE A 521 -14.12 14.72 -5.38
N SER A 522 -14.84 15.74 -5.85
CA SER A 522 -15.83 15.56 -6.91
C SER A 522 -15.15 15.12 -8.20
N GLU A 523 -15.69 14.12 -8.85
CA GLU A 523 -15.29 13.67 -10.18
C GLU A 523 -16.10 14.39 -11.28
N ASP A 524 -17.19 15.07 -10.91
CA ASP A 524 -17.99 15.95 -11.77
C ASP A 524 -17.19 17.23 -12.12
N VAL A 525 -16.49 17.19 -13.26
CA VAL A 525 -15.62 18.26 -13.76
C VAL A 525 -16.45 19.34 -14.43
N LEU A 526 -17.43 18.91 -15.24
CA LEU A 526 -18.44 19.75 -15.89
C LEU A 526 -19.72 19.77 -15.06
N ARG A 527 -19.67 20.50 -13.96
CA ARG A 527 -20.68 20.44 -12.89
C ARG A 527 -22.12 20.58 -13.37
N ASP A 528 -22.78 19.46 -13.63
CA ASP A 528 -24.19 19.36 -14.02
C ASP A 528 -24.88 18.10 -13.44
N SER A 529 -24.19 17.35 -12.59
CA SER A 529 -24.66 16.09 -12.00
C SER A 529 -25.00 15.00 -13.04
N ARG A 530 -24.43 15.09 -14.25
CA ARG A 530 -24.51 14.06 -15.29
C ARG A 530 -23.11 13.52 -15.51
N LYS A 531 -22.98 12.20 -15.59
CA LYS A 531 -21.68 11.57 -15.87
C LYS A 531 -21.37 11.73 -17.36
N ALA A 532 -20.37 12.52 -17.72
CA ALA A 532 -19.82 12.52 -19.07
C ALA A 532 -18.98 11.24 -19.31
N PHE A 533 -19.20 10.61 -20.46
CA PHE A 533 -18.37 9.51 -20.96
C PHE A 533 -18.51 9.36 -22.47
N GLU A 534 -17.39 9.44 -23.17
CA GLU A 534 -17.33 9.53 -24.63
C GLU A 534 -17.91 8.30 -25.33
N ASN A 535 -17.69 7.09 -24.80
CA ASN A 535 -18.18 5.87 -25.46
C ASN A 535 -19.70 5.65 -25.36
N GLY A 536 -20.42 6.53 -24.66
CA GLY A 536 -21.88 6.60 -24.69
C GLY A 536 -22.44 7.47 -25.80
N LEU A 537 -21.60 8.27 -26.47
CA LEU A 537 -21.98 9.15 -27.57
C LEU A 537 -22.24 8.34 -28.86
N PRO A 538 -22.98 8.90 -29.84
CA PRO A 538 -23.23 8.25 -31.12
C PRO A 538 -21.93 7.85 -31.84
N LYS A 539 -21.86 6.61 -32.34
CA LYS A 539 -20.66 6.13 -33.06
C LYS A 539 -20.57 6.61 -34.53
N ASN A 540 -21.67 7.19 -35.02
CA ASN A 540 -21.83 7.85 -36.32
C ASN A 540 -23.15 8.64 -36.33
N LEU A 541 -23.36 9.44 -37.37
CA LEU A 541 -24.55 10.29 -37.55
C LEU A 541 -25.89 9.54 -37.58
N ASP A 542 -25.90 8.25 -37.94
CA ASP A 542 -27.12 7.45 -38.08
C ASP A 542 -27.38 6.55 -36.84
N ASP A 543 -26.60 6.70 -35.76
CA ASP A 543 -26.68 5.83 -34.58
C ASP A 543 -27.87 6.16 -33.66
N GLN A 544 -29.05 5.72 -34.06
CA GLN A 544 -30.30 5.91 -33.30
C GLN A 544 -30.35 5.12 -31.97
N ALA A 545 -29.37 4.26 -31.69
CA ALA A 545 -29.29 3.52 -30.44
C ALA A 545 -28.64 4.34 -29.31
N ALA A 546 -27.81 5.33 -29.68
CA ALA A 546 -27.25 6.28 -28.72
C ALA A 546 -28.33 7.30 -28.33
N THR A 547 -28.55 7.44 -27.03
CA THR A 547 -29.50 8.41 -26.47
C THR A 547 -28.73 9.41 -25.61
N THR A 548 -28.92 10.69 -25.90
CA THR A 548 -28.21 11.81 -25.25
C THR A 548 -29.20 12.84 -24.68
N ASP A 549 -28.71 13.64 -23.72
CA ASP A 549 -29.39 14.78 -23.11
C ASP A 549 -28.49 16.02 -23.22
N GLU A 550 -29.07 17.21 -23.09
CA GLU A 550 -28.33 18.49 -23.15
C GLU A 550 -28.21 19.13 -21.76
N THR A 551 -27.03 19.63 -21.45
CA THR A 551 -26.75 20.43 -20.24
C THR A 551 -26.14 21.77 -20.64
N VAL A 552 -25.90 22.70 -19.70
CA VAL A 552 -25.25 23.96 -20.11
C VAL A 552 -23.86 23.75 -20.69
N TRP A 553 -23.23 22.62 -20.37
CA TRP A 553 -21.87 22.25 -20.78
C TRP A 553 -21.80 21.56 -22.13
N GLY A 554 -22.91 21.05 -22.66
CA GLY A 554 -22.91 20.34 -23.93
C GLY A 554 -23.87 19.17 -23.93
N VAL A 555 -23.42 18.04 -24.45
CA VAL A 555 -24.22 16.84 -24.68
C VAL A 555 -23.66 15.65 -23.90
N VAL A 556 -24.52 15.01 -23.11
CA VAL A 556 -24.15 13.88 -22.26
C VAL A 556 -24.97 12.63 -22.61
N PRO A 557 -24.40 11.42 -22.54
CA PRO A 557 -25.17 10.19 -22.73
C PRO A 557 -26.17 9.95 -21.61
N THR A 558 -27.36 9.40 -21.93
CA THR A 558 -28.38 9.01 -20.93
C THR A 558 -28.37 7.52 -20.61
N THR A 559 -27.48 6.76 -21.23
CA THR A 559 -27.33 5.32 -20.99
C THR A 559 -26.40 5.07 -19.80
N GLN A 560 -26.43 3.85 -19.26
CA GLN A 560 -25.44 3.45 -18.25
C GLN A 560 -24.22 2.89 -18.96
N SER A 561 -23.03 3.41 -18.65
CA SER A 561 -21.78 2.79 -19.10
C SER A 561 -21.65 1.38 -18.50
N VAL A 562 -21.33 0.39 -19.33
CA VAL A 562 -21.14 -1.01 -18.92
C VAL A 562 -19.66 -1.39 -18.97
N VAL A 563 -18.96 -0.93 -20.00
CA VAL A 563 -17.53 -1.13 -20.21
C VAL A 563 -16.98 0.21 -20.69
N ASN A 564 -15.90 0.70 -20.08
CA ASN A 564 -15.21 1.89 -20.57
C ASN A 564 -14.25 1.52 -21.71
N ALA A 565 -14.77 1.42 -22.92
CA ALA A 565 -14.01 1.15 -24.13
C ALA A 565 -14.75 1.69 -25.35
N PHE A 566 -14.01 2.19 -26.33
CA PHE A 566 -14.56 2.51 -27.64
C PHE A 566 -15.04 1.24 -28.36
N ALA A 567 -16.03 1.41 -29.25
CA ALA A 567 -16.53 0.30 -30.04
C ALA A 567 -15.45 -0.20 -31.02
N ILE A 568 -15.13 -1.51 -30.97
CA ILE A 568 -14.31 -2.17 -31.98
C ILE A 568 -15.20 -2.49 -33.19
N THR A 569 -15.65 -1.47 -33.90
CA THR A 569 -16.44 -1.63 -35.13
C THR A 569 -15.68 -1.09 -36.33
N ASP A 570 -15.76 -1.81 -37.44
CA ASP A 570 -15.23 -1.38 -38.73
C ASP A 570 -15.78 0.01 -39.08
N ASP A 571 -14.91 0.90 -39.56
CA ASP A 571 -15.17 2.29 -39.99
C ASP A 571 -14.94 3.43 -38.97
N ASN A 572 -13.96 3.26 -38.06
CA ASN A 572 -13.29 4.38 -37.38
C ASN A 572 -14.28 5.34 -36.67
N SER A 573 -15.15 4.73 -35.86
CA SER A 573 -16.20 5.40 -35.08
C SER A 573 -15.68 6.27 -33.94
N ASN A 574 -14.43 6.05 -33.50
CA ASN A 574 -13.82 6.78 -32.39
C ASN A 574 -13.86 8.29 -32.62
N ARG A 575 -13.68 8.74 -33.88
CA ARG A 575 -13.70 10.16 -34.22
C ARG A 575 -15.00 10.90 -33.86
N PHE A 576 -16.12 10.20 -33.72
CA PHE A 576 -17.42 10.78 -33.34
C PHE A 576 -17.67 10.75 -31.83
N GLN A 577 -16.85 9.99 -31.11
CA GLN A 577 -16.99 9.75 -29.67
C GLN A 577 -15.88 10.47 -28.89
N ASP A 578 -14.66 10.55 -29.42
CA ASP A 578 -13.47 11.19 -28.86
C ASP A 578 -13.52 12.72 -29.01
N VAL A 579 -14.53 13.31 -28.38
CA VAL A 579 -14.93 14.73 -28.51
C VAL A 579 -15.01 15.44 -27.16
N GLY A 580 -14.22 14.96 -26.19
CA GLY A 580 -14.13 15.60 -24.88
C GLY A 580 -15.29 15.32 -23.93
N MET A 581 -15.30 16.03 -22.80
CA MET A 581 -16.32 15.90 -21.76
C MET A 581 -17.62 16.65 -22.09
N ASP A 582 -17.56 17.68 -22.94
CA ASP A 582 -18.72 18.42 -23.42
C ASP A 582 -19.50 17.65 -24.51
N GLY A 583 -18.90 16.65 -25.14
CA GLY A 583 -19.59 15.76 -26.07
C GLY A 583 -19.93 16.42 -27.41
N LEU A 584 -19.15 17.43 -27.81
CA LEU A 584 -19.37 18.25 -28.99
C LEU A 584 -18.05 18.42 -29.76
N SER A 585 -17.97 18.02 -31.03
CA SER A 585 -16.79 18.33 -31.84
C SER A 585 -16.76 19.77 -32.36
N ASP A 586 -15.54 20.27 -32.50
CA ASP A 586 -15.18 21.54 -33.13
C ASP A 586 -15.65 21.70 -34.58
N GLN A 587 -15.35 20.72 -35.44
CA GLN A 587 -15.39 20.88 -36.90
C GLN A 587 -16.42 20.02 -37.61
N GLN A 588 -16.87 18.93 -36.99
CA GLN A 588 -17.82 17.98 -37.57
C GLN A 588 -19.06 17.85 -36.68
N PRO A 589 -20.28 17.81 -37.22
CA PRO A 589 -21.43 17.47 -36.40
C PRO A 589 -21.36 15.99 -36.02
N ASP A 590 -21.15 15.68 -34.75
CA ASP A 590 -21.25 14.29 -34.23
C ASP A 590 -22.70 13.89 -33.97
N ILE A 591 -23.53 14.92 -33.76
CA ILE A 591 -24.98 14.85 -33.70
C ILE A 591 -25.53 15.78 -34.78
N GLU A 592 -26.56 15.32 -35.50
CA GLU A 592 -27.16 16.09 -36.60
C GLU A 592 -27.51 17.53 -36.16
N GLY A 593 -26.73 18.51 -36.67
CA GLY A 593 -26.98 19.94 -36.48
C GLY A 593 -26.38 20.58 -35.22
N ARG A 594 -25.51 19.90 -34.46
CA ARG A 594 -24.85 20.45 -33.26
C ARG A 594 -23.33 20.40 -33.43
N THR A 595 -22.70 21.57 -33.38
CA THR A 595 -21.24 21.75 -33.29
C THR A 595 -20.95 22.64 -32.09
N GLU A 596 -19.74 22.57 -31.55
CA GLU A 596 -19.28 23.41 -30.44
C GLU A 596 -19.61 24.91 -30.67
N GLN A 597 -19.25 25.42 -31.85
CA GLN A 597 -19.50 26.81 -32.25
C GLN A 597 -20.98 27.19 -32.28
N GLY A 598 -21.84 26.26 -32.69
CA GLY A 598 -23.28 26.46 -32.74
C GLY A 598 -23.90 26.43 -31.34
N TYR A 599 -23.44 25.51 -30.49
CA TYR A 599 -23.91 25.34 -29.12
C TYR A 599 -23.55 26.56 -28.25
N PHE A 600 -22.30 27.01 -28.34
CA PHE A 600 -21.78 28.14 -27.57
C PHE A 600 -21.86 29.47 -28.33
N ALA A 601 -22.74 29.59 -29.32
CA ALA A 601 -22.89 30.80 -30.13
C ALA A 601 -23.20 32.04 -29.26
N ASP A 602 -24.01 31.91 -28.22
CA ASP A 602 -24.34 33.02 -27.30
C ASP A 602 -23.11 33.49 -26.51
N TYR A 603 -22.28 32.56 -26.04
CA TYR A 603 -20.99 32.89 -25.41
C TYR A 603 -20.07 33.61 -26.40
N LEU A 604 -19.86 33.03 -27.60
CA LEU A 604 -19.01 33.60 -28.65
C LEU A 604 -19.47 34.99 -29.13
N ASN A 605 -20.78 35.24 -29.13
CA ASN A 605 -21.36 36.54 -29.49
C ASN A 605 -21.12 37.61 -28.40
N ASN A 606 -20.88 37.22 -27.16
CA ASN A 606 -20.61 38.12 -26.04
C ASN A 606 -19.12 38.45 -25.87
N LEU A 607 -18.22 37.74 -26.57
CA LEU A 607 -16.79 38.01 -26.55
C LEU A 607 -16.42 39.28 -27.32
N ASP A 608 -15.30 39.90 -26.92
CA ASP A 608 -14.63 40.91 -27.74
C ASP A 608 -14.28 40.32 -29.13
N PRO A 609 -14.38 41.08 -30.25
CA PRO A 609 -14.10 40.55 -31.58
C PRO A 609 -12.71 39.92 -31.74
N GLY A 610 -11.69 40.41 -31.03
CA GLY A 610 -10.36 39.81 -31.02
C GLY A 610 -10.34 38.48 -30.27
N ALA A 611 -10.92 38.44 -29.06
CA ALA A 611 -11.05 37.22 -28.27
C ALA A 611 -11.85 36.13 -29.00
N ARG A 612 -12.94 36.53 -29.67
CA ARG A 612 -13.73 35.63 -30.52
C ARG A 612 -12.90 35.03 -31.64
N ALA A 613 -12.04 35.81 -32.30
CA ALA A 613 -11.21 35.30 -33.38
C ALA A 613 -10.24 34.20 -32.91
N VAL A 614 -9.82 34.25 -31.65
CA VAL A 614 -8.96 33.22 -31.02
C VAL A 614 -9.76 31.98 -30.66
N TRP A 615 -10.93 32.13 -30.03
CA TRP A 615 -11.65 31.01 -29.42
C TRP A 615 -12.84 30.48 -30.23
N GLN A 616 -13.17 31.08 -31.38
CA GLN A 616 -14.29 30.60 -32.20
C GLN A 616 -14.04 29.21 -32.81
N SER A 617 -12.79 28.78 -32.97
CA SER A 617 -12.47 27.47 -33.55
C SER A 617 -12.48 26.34 -32.54
N ASP A 618 -12.36 26.68 -31.26
CA ASP A 618 -12.29 25.77 -30.11
C ASP A 618 -12.87 26.49 -28.87
N PRO A 619 -14.20 26.69 -28.81
CA PRO A 619 -14.83 27.37 -27.68
C PRO A 619 -14.65 26.63 -26.34
N SER A 620 -14.50 25.31 -26.30
CA SER A 620 -14.27 24.50 -25.10
C SER A 620 -12.81 24.55 -24.65
N GLY A 621 -11.85 24.74 -25.55
CA GLY A 621 -10.42 24.84 -25.24
C GLY A 621 -9.80 23.50 -24.81
N ASP A 622 -10.35 22.38 -25.27
CA ASP A 622 -10.03 21.02 -24.84
C ASP A 622 -9.41 20.14 -25.93
N ASN A 623 -9.06 20.71 -27.09
CA ASN A 623 -8.31 20.01 -28.13
C ASN A 623 -7.01 19.37 -27.63
N TYR A 624 -6.81 18.11 -28.01
CA TYR A 624 -5.56 17.39 -27.84
C TYR A 624 -4.57 17.66 -28.98
N HIS A 625 -3.28 17.72 -28.64
CA HIS A 625 -2.22 17.65 -29.63
C HIS A 625 -1.01 16.85 -29.17
N PHE A 626 -0.53 15.94 -30.02
CA PHE A 626 0.67 15.16 -29.72
C PHE A 626 1.94 16.02 -29.82
N PHE A 627 2.82 15.90 -28.82
CA PHE A 627 4.00 16.76 -28.67
C PHE A 627 5.04 16.64 -29.81
N ARG A 628 4.96 15.59 -30.65
CA ARG A 628 5.87 15.37 -31.80
C ARG A 628 5.29 15.78 -33.16
N GLY A 629 4.10 16.40 -33.21
CA GLY A 629 3.45 16.77 -34.47
C GLY A 629 4.39 17.50 -35.45
N SER A 630 4.33 17.13 -36.73
CA SER A 630 5.17 17.69 -37.79
C SER A 630 4.85 19.16 -38.09
N ASP A 631 3.65 19.59 -37.76
CA ASP A 631 3.20 20.99 -37.79
C ASP A 631 3.89 21.82 -36.68
N TYR A 632 4.09 21.26 -35.48
CA TYR A 632 4.85 21.89 -34.40
C TYR A 632 6.33 22.05 -34.77
N ASP A 633 6.88 21.11 -35.54
CA ASP A 633 8.22 21.22 -36.13
C ASP A 633 8.29 22.39 -37.12
N ALA A 634 7.29 22.53 -38.00
CA ALA A 634 7.22 23.62 -38.97
C ALA A 634 7.06 25.00 -38.30
N GLN A 635 6.35 25.06 -37.17
CA GLN A 635 6.20 26.25 -36.34
C GLN A 635 7.44 26.56 -35.48
N ASN A 636 8.40 25.64 -35.40
CA ASN A 636 9.60 25.72 -34.56
C ASN A 636 9.29 25.87 -33.05
N LEU A 637 8.25 25.17 -32.56
CA LEU A 637 7.86 25.23 -31.15
C LEU A 637 8.92 24.58 -30.23
N ASP A 638 9.13 25.20 -29.06
CA ASP A 638 9.98 24.64 -28.02
C ASP A 638 9.31 23.44 -27.30
N ILE A 639 10.02 22.84 -26.34
CA ILE A 639 9.52 21.65 -25.64
C ILE A 639 8.29 21.98 -24.78
N LEU A 640 8.24 23.16 -24.15
CA LEU A 640 7.14 23.53 -23.24
C LEU A 640 5.84 23.74 -24.03
N GLU A 641 5.90 24.49 -25.12
CA GLU A 641 4.75 24.77 -25.98
C GLU A 641 4.20 23.48 -26.62
N ARG A 642 5.09 22.51 -26.96
CA ARG A 642 4.67 21.20 -27.50
C ARG A 642 3.81 20.39 -26.54
N TYR A 643 4.03 20.50 -25.23
CA TYR A 643 3.25 19.78 -24.23
C TYR A 643 1.98 20.53 -23.79
N LYS A 644 1.81 21.78 -24.20
CA LYS A 644 0.74 22.66 -23.72
C LYS A 644 -0.67 22.13 -24.01
N LEU A 645 -0.87 21.44 -25.13
CA LEU A 645 -2.14 20.83 -25.53
C LEU A 645 -2.17 19.30 -25.33
N PHE A 646 -1.13 18.70 -24.75
CA PHE A 646 -1.04 17.24 -24.62
C PHE A 646 -2.08 16.64 -23.65
N ASN A 647 -2.67 17.47 -22.79
CA ASN A 647 -3.69 17.06 -21.83
C ASN A 647 -5.14 17.33 -22.32
N GLY A 648 -5.32 17.75 -23.57
CA GLY A 648 -6.65 17.89 -24.17
C GLY A 648 -7.42 16.56 -24.21
N LEU A 649 -8.74 16.67 -24.28
CA LEU A 649 -9.67 15.54 -24.24
C LEU A 649 -10.22 15.22 -25.64
N GLU A 650 -10.61 16.20 -26.45
CA GLU A 650 -11.01 15.96 -27.85
C GLU A 650 -9.81 15.48 -28.68
N GLY A 651 -9.93 14.30 -29.28
CA GLY A 651 -8.92 13.71 -30.17
C GLY A 651 -7.75 13.00 -29.47
N ASN A 652 -7.84 12.77 -28.15
CA ASN A 652 -6.74 12.17 -27.38
C ASN A 652 -6.55 10.66 -27.61
N SER A 653 -7.53 10.04 -28.26
CA SER A 653 -7.61 8.61 -28.57
C SER A 653 -7.70 8.36 -30.08
N ILE A 654 -7.14 9.29 -30.88
CA ILE A 654 -7.05 9.21 -32.34
C ILE A 654 -6.39 7.91 -32.82
N THR A 655 -6.99 7.26 -33.82
CA THR A 655 -6.49 6.00 -34.38
C THR A 655 -5.29 6.22 -35.29
N ASP A 656 -4.46 5.17 -35.48
CA ASP A 656 -3.31 5.23 -36.39
C ASP A 656 -3.74 5.51 -37.85
N GLU A 657 -4.96 5.12 -38.23
CA GLU A 657 -5.52 5.37 -39.56
C GLU A 657 -5.93 6.83 -39.81
N ASP A 658 -6.31 7.55 -38.75
CA ASP A 658 -6.74 8.96 -38.81
C ASP A 658 -5.61 9.94 -38.52
N SER A 659 -4.58 9.50 -37.80
CA SER A 659 -3.45 10.34 -37.47
C SER A 659 -2.77 10.85 -38.75
N PRO A 660 -2.48 12.16 -38.86
CA PRO A 660 -1.69 12.69 -39.97
C PRO A 660 -0.21 12.26 -39.91
N GLU A 661 0.21 11.65 -38.80
CA GLU A 661 1.58 11.26 -38.55
C GLU A 661 1.86 9.79 -38.88
N SER A 662 3.11 9.49 -39.23
CA SER A 662 3.55 8.12 -39.57
C SER A 662 3.80 7.20 -38.35
N TYR A 663 3.47 7.67 -37.15
CA TYR A 663 3.69 6.99 -35.88
C TYR A 663 2.48 7.22 -34.97
N PRO A 664 2.25 6.34 -33.97
CA PRO A 664 1.12 6.50 -33.05
C PRO A 664 1.20 7.82 -32.30
N THR A 665 0.08 8.55 -32.30
CA THR A 665 -0.08 9.85 -31.65
C THR A 665 -1.12 9.84 -30.53
N GLN A 666 -1.84 8.73 -30.34
CA GLN A 666 -2.80 8.58 -29.24
C GLN A 666 -2.13 8.73 -27.86
N ALA A 667 -2.75 9.50 -26.97
CA ALA A 667 -2.35 9.59 -25.57
C ALA A 667 -2.96 8.45 -24.74
N ASN A 668 -4.21 8.08 -25.06
CA ASN A 668 -4.95 7.03 -24.37
C ASN A 668 -5.69 6.15 -25.39
N THR A 669 -6.06 4.93 -24.98
CA THR A 669 -6.96 4.06 -25.75
C THR A 669 -8.33 3.91 -25.09
N LEU A 670 -8.48 4.46 -23.88
CA LEU A 670 -9.72 4.46 -23.13
C LEU A 670 -10.47 5.78 -23.37
N PRO A 671 -11.80 5.72 -23.53
CA PRO A 671 -12.64 6.91 -23.59
C PRO A 671 -12.49 7.77 -22.33
N THR A 672 -12.54 9.08 -22.54
CA THR A 672 -12.61 10.06 -21.46
C THR A 672 -13.93 9.88 -20.70
N THR A 673 -13.86 9.91 -19.37
CA THR A 673 -15.03 9.83 -18.49
C THR A 673 -14.77 10.55 -17.17
N GLU A 674 -15.85 11.07 -16.58
CA GLU A 674 -15.87 11.61 -15.21
C GLU A 674 -15.95 10.53 -14.12
N ASP A 675 -15.77 9.25 -14.44
CA ASP A 675 -15.57 8.17 -13.47
C ASP A 675 -14.07 7.86 -13.32
N ILE A 676 -13.38 8.70 -12.54
CA ILE A 676 -11.93 8.64 -12.34
C ILE A 676 -11.53 7.38 -11.57
N ASN A 677 -12.35 6.99 -10.60
CA ASN A 677 -12.07 5.83 -9.75
C ASN A 677 -12.48 4.48 -10.38
N GLN A 678 -13.29 4.49 -11.44
CA GLN A 678 -13.80 3.35 -12.21
C GLN A 678 -14.80 2.47 -11.45
N ASP A 679 -15.63 3.06 -10.57
CA ASP A 679 -16.68 2.36 -9.82
C ASP A 679 -18.06 2.37 -10.53
N GLN A 680 -18.10 2.90 -11.76
CA GLN A 680 -19.27 3.06 -12.63
C GLN A 680 -20.24 4.16 -12.22
N ASN A 681 -19.98 4.91 -11.16
CA ASN A 681 -20.80 6.03 -10.70
C ASN A 681 -20.06 7.37 -10.85
N LEU A 682 -20.80 8.45 -10.67
CA LEU A 682 -20.24 9.79 -10.55
C LEU A 682 -20.16 10.15 -9.07
N GLY A 683 -18.95 10.36 -8.55
CA GLY A 683 -18.76 10.89 -7.21
C GLY A 683 -18.87 12.41 -7.18
N GLU A 684 -19.95 12.96 -6.65
CA GLU A 684 -20.12 14.44 -6.54
C GLU A 684 -19.71 15.01 -5.17
N SER A 685 -19.38 14.12 -4.22
CA SER A 685 -19.12 14.53 -2.83
C SER A 685 -17.73 15.14 -2.65
N GLU A 686 -17.68 16.34 -2.08
CA GLU A 686 -16.45 16.98 -1.63
C GLU A 686 -16.37 16.92 -0.10
N SER A 687 -15.37 16.22 0.42
CA SER A 687 -15.03 16.23 1.85
C SER A 687 -13.55 15.85 1.98
N TYR A 688 -12.70 16.82 2.30
CA TYR A 688 -11.25 16.65 2.18
C TYR A 688 -10.48 17.50 3.18
N PHE A 689 -9.22 17.10 3.37
CA PHE A 689 -8.20 17.82 4.09
C PHE A 689 -7.36 18.61 3.09
N GLU A 690 -7.23 19.92 3.29
CA GLU A 690 -6.47 20.82 2.43
C GLU A 690 -5.14 21.18 3.08
N TYR A 691 -4.07 21.15 2.28
CA TYR A 691 -2.72 21.59 2.65
C TYR A 691 -2.29 22.69 1.70
N LYS A 692 -1.86 23.82 2.26
CA LYS A 692 -1.43 24.99 1.53
C LYS A 692 0.09 25.11 1.56
N ILE A 693 0.73 25.09 0.41
CA ILE A 693 2.17 25.28 0.24
C ILE A 693 2.43 26.62 -0.45
N SER A 694 3.11 27.53 0.24
CA SER A 694 3.47 28.84 -0.30
C SER A 694 4.65 28.72 -1.25
N LEU A 695 4.43 28.96 -2.53
CA LEU A 695 5.49 29.01 -3.53
C LEU A 695 5.73 30.46 -3.90
N LYS A 696 6.19 31.23 -2.92
CA LYS A 696 6.62 32.63 -3.10
C LYS A 696 8.09 32.77 -2.74
N PRO A 697 8.87 33.61 -3.45
CA PRO A 697 10.31 33.71 -3.24
C PRO A 697 10.68 33.90 -1.76
N GLN A 698 9.98 34.77 -1.03
CA GLN A 698 10.27 35.06 0.39
C GLN A 698 10.13 33.85 1.33
N ASP A 699 9.29 32.86 0.97
CA ASP A 699 8.94 31.71 1.80
C ASP A 699 9.80 30.46 1.48
N MET A 700 10.69 30.55 0.48
CA MET A 700 11.62 29.48 0.09
C MET A 700 12.81 29.36 1.06
N VAL A 701 12.51 29.07 2.33
CA VAL A 701 13.48 28.96 3.44
C VAL A 701 13.36 27.59 4.10
N VAL A 702 14.49 26.88 4.21
CA VAL A 702 14.56 25.58 4.91
C VAL A 702 14.13 25.75 6.37
N GLY A 703 13.24 24.87 6.84
CA GLY A 703 12.64 24.89 8.18
C GLY A 703 11.32 25.66 8.27
N GLN A 704 10.83 26.23 7.17
CA GLN A 704 9.52 26.89 7.06
C GLN A 704 8.75 26.29 5.88
N ASN A 705 7.42 26.49 5.83
CA ASN A 705 6.61 26.15 4.65
C ASN A 705 6.79 24.68 4.19
N PHE A 706 6.91 23.77 5.16
CA PHE A 706 7.17 22.34 4.94
C PHE A 706 8.50 22.00 4.24
N ILE A 707 9.40 22.97 4.02
CA ILE A 707 10.71 22.73 3.41
C ILE A 707 11.65 22.14 4.46
N THR A 708 12.07 20.90 4.26
CA THR A 708 12.96 20.20 5.20
C THR A 708 14.42 20.21 4.79
N ASP A 709 14.69 20.36 3.50
CA ASP A 709 16.05 20.37 2.96
C ASP A 709 16.10 21.12 1.63
N ARG A 710 17.31 21.50 1.20
CA ARG A 710 17.57 21.90 -0.18
C ARG A 710 18.98 21.50 -0.58
N ILE A 711 19.17 21.22 -1.87
CA ILE A 711 20.48 20.94 -2.44
C ILE A 711 20.74 21.89 -3.61
N LEU A 712 21.95 22.45 -3.70
CA LEU A 712 22.40 23.15 -4.90
C LEU A 712 23.04 22.13 -5.84
N ALA A 713 22.28 21.67 -6.82
CA ALA A 713 22.75 20.69 -7.78
C ALA A 713 23.51 21.37 -8.94
N THR A 714 24.48 20.65 -9.52
CA THR A 714 25.18 21.09 -10.73
C THR A 714 24.89 20.10 -11.86
N ALA A 715 24.20 20.55 -12.89
CA ALA A 715 23.85 19.78 -14.07
C ALA A 715 24.83 20.08 -15.21
N ASN A 716 25.40 19.04 -15.83
CA ASN A 716 26.23 19.18 -17.02
C ASN A 716 25.32 19.16 -18.25
N THR A 717 25.03 20.34 -18.82
CA THR A 717 24.16 20.48 -19.97
C THR A 717 24.96 20.68 -21.27
N PRO A 718 24.35 20.54 -22.46
CA PRO A 718 25.04 20.77 -23.74
C PRO A 718 25.73 22.14 -23.87
N GLU A 719 25.18 23.20 -23.28
CA GLU A 719 25.79 24.55 -23.27
C GLU A 719 26.74 24.82 -22.10
N GLY A 720 26.94 23.83 -21.22
CA GLY A 720 27.85 23.93 -20.07
C GLY A 720 27.17 23.60 -18.74
N PRO A 721 27.93 23.67 -17.62
CA PRO A 721 27.39 23.40 -16.30
C PRO A 721 26.43 24.51 -15.86
N LYS A 722 25.25 24.13 -15.36
CA LYS A 722 24.27 25.02 -14.72
C LYS A 722 24.03 24.58 -13.28
N GLN A 723 23.72 25.52 -12.40
CA GLN A 723 23.36 25.24 -11.01
C GLN A 723 21.90 25.59 -10.76
N VAL A 724 21.21 24.76 -9.99
CA VAL A 724 19.81 25.00 -9.59
C VAL A 724 19.54 24.33 -8.24
N TYR A 725 18.71 24.96 -7.42
CA TYR A 725 18.25 24.36 -6.17
C TYR A 725 17.16 23.32 -6.43
N TRP A 726 17.23 22.23 -5.67
CA TRP A 726 16.13 21.30 -5.47
C TRP A 726 15.70 21.38 -4.00
N TYR A 727 14.43 21.69 -3.77
CA TYR A 727 13.83 21.81 -2.44
C TYR A 727 13.08 20.53 -2.09
N GLN A 728 13.32 20.00 -0.88
CA GLN A 728 12.56 18.90 -0.32
C GLN A 728 11.43 19.45 0.53
N PHE A 729 10.20 19.09 0.19
CA PHE A 729 9.01 19.36 0.98
C PHE A 729 8.53 18.09 1.67
N LYS A 730 8.13 18.21 2.94
CA LYS A 730 7.49 17.15 3.72
C LYS A 730 6.26 17.73 4.41
N VAL A 731 5.09 17.45 3.84
CA VAL A 731 3.80 17.93 4.35
C VAL A 731 3.19 16.85 5.25
N PRO A 732 3.06 17.07 6.58
CA PRO A 732 2.49 16.08 7.48
C PRO A 732 0.98 15.93 7.25
N VAL A 733 0.53 14.73 6.88
CA VAL A 733 -0.89 14.50 6.53
C VAL A 733 -1.83 14.71 7.72
N ARG A 734 -1.35 14.65 8.96
CA ARG A 734 -2.22 14.83 10.14
C ARG A 734 -2.38 16.29 10.57
N LEU A 735 -1.74 17.23 9.89
CA LEU A 735 -1.78 18.66 10.19
C LEU A 735 -2.31 19.45 8.99
N PRO A 736 -3.59 19.27 8.61
CA PRO A 736 -4.18 20.02 7.52
C PRO A 736 -4.38 21.49 7.90
N ASP A 737 -4.26 22.38 6.93
CA ASP A 737 -4.56 23.81 7.10
C ASP A 737 -6.07 24.04 7.22
N LYS A 738 -6.86 23.22 6.51
CA LYS A 738 -8.32 23.30 6.51
C LYS A 738 -8.96 21.92 6.37
N VAL A 739 -10.11 21.76 7.03
CA VAL A 739 -10.99 20.59 6.92
C VAL A 739 -12.29 21.04 6.24
N VAL A 740 -12.56 20.52 5.05
CA VAL A 740 -13.72 20.90 4.25
C VAL A 740 -14.83 19.85 4.37
N ASN A 741 -16.07 20.30 4.54
CA ASN A 741 -17.28 19.46 4.61
C ASN A 741 -17.23 18.31 5.63
N GLY A 742 -16.50 18.49 6.73
CA GLY A 742 -16.63 17.65 7.93
C GLY A 742 -16.02 16.25 7.84
N ILE A 743 -15.06 16.01 6.92
CA ILE A 743 -14.25 14.79 6.95
C ILE A 743 -13.55 14.65 8.32
N GLN A 744 -13.59 13.46 8.91
CA GLN A 744 -13.19 13.25 10.30
C GLN A 744 -11.82 12.58 10.47
N ASP A 745 -11.44 11.72 9.54
CA ASP A 745 -10.28 10.85 9.68
C ASP A 745 -9.70 10.42 8.33
N PHE A 746 -8.59 9.69 8.39
CA PHE A 746 -7.79 9.29 7.23
C PHE A 746 -8.04 7.84 6.80
N ARG A 747 -9.22 7.28 7.12
CA ARG A 747 -9.54 5.87 6.81
C ARG A 747 -10.04 5.65 5.38
N SER A 748 -10.52 6.71 4.73
CA SER A 748 -11.07 6.65 3.37
C SER A 748 -10.66 7.89 2.56
N ILE A 749 -9.37 8.02 2.30
CA ILE A 749 -8.82 9.04 1.41
C ILE A 749 -8.80 8.48 -0.02
N ARG A 750 -9.79 8.86 -0.84
CA ARG A 750 -10.00 8.27 -2.17
C ARG A 750 -9.25 9.00 -3.28
N PHE A 751 -9.08 10.31 -3.15
CA PHE A 751 -8.50 11.16 -4.17
C PHE A 751 -7.44 12.09 -3.60
N MET A 752 -6.51 12.47 -4.47
CA MET A 752 -5.60 13.58 -4.30
C MET A 752 -5.88 14.60 -5.40
N ARG A 753 -6.18 15.85 -5.05
CA ARG A 753 -6.26 16.98 -6.00
C ARG A 753 -5.10 17.93 -5.73
N MET A 754 -4.37 18.31 -6.76
CA MET A 754 -3.34 19.34 -6.70
C MET A 754 -3.78 20.51 -7.56
N TYR A 755 -3.74 21.73 -7.02
CA TYR A 755 -4.08 22.91 -7.81
C TYR A 755 -3.23 24.13 -7.48
N LEU A 756 -3.05 24.99 -8.47
CA LEU A 756 -2.32 26.24 -8.35
C LEU A 756 -3.29 27.40 -8.32
N LYS A 757 -3.03 28.39 -7.45
CA LYS A 757 -3.82 29.64 -7.36
C LYS A 757 -2.92 30.80 -6.94
N ASP A 758 -3.36 32.03 -7.18
CA ASP A 758 -2.70 33.28 -6.75
C ASP A 758 -1.35 33.55 -7.46
N TRP A 759 -1.19 33.02 -8.67
CA TRP A 759 -0.03 33.27 -9.52
C TRP A 759 -0.28 34.44 -10.47
N GLN A 760 0.76 35.25 -10.72
CA GLN A 760 0.68 36.38 -11.66
C GLN A 760 1.43 36.12 -12.96
N GLN A 761 2.44 35.24 -12.90
CA GLN A 761 3.34 34.92 -14.00
C GLN A 761 3.32 33.41 -14.24
N PRO A 762 3.59 32.96 -15.48
CA PRO A 762 3.74 31.53 -15.78
C PRO A 762 4.80 30.86 -14.91
N VAL A 763 4.62 29.57 -14.65
CA VAL A 763 5.56 28.77 -13.86
C VAL A 763 5.61 27.33 -14.34
N VAL A 764 6.77 26.70 -14.28
CA VAL A 764 6.94 25.25 -14.48
C VAL A 764 7.43 24.65 -13.16
N LEU A 765 6.56 23.96 -12.44
CA LEU A 765 6.91 23.24 -11.22
C LEU A 765 7.37 21.83 -11.59
N ARG A 766 8.65 21.52 -11.34
CA ARG A 766 9.29 20.27 -11.74
C ARG A 766 9.46 19.34 -10.55
N PHE A 767 8.73 18.23 -10.50
CA PHE A 767 8.74 17.28 -9.40
C PHE A 767 9.63 16.06 -9.70
N ALA A 768 10.85 16.03 -9.14
CA ALA A 768 11.74 14.87 -9.23
C ALA A 768 11.24 13.69 -8.40
N ARG A 769 10.48 13.97 -7.34
CA ARG A 769 9.71 13.00 -6.54
C ARG A 769 8.39 13.65 -6.18
N LEU A 770 7.33 12.84 -6.09
CA LEU A 770 6.06 13.19 -5.47
C LEU A 770 5.48 11.88 -4.96
N GLU A 771 5.44 11.70 -3.64
CA GLU A 771 5.18 10.41 -3.04
C GLU A 771 4.51 10.51 -1.66
N PHE A 772 3.71 9.51 -1.33
CA PHE A 772 3.31 9.30 0.05
C PHE A 772 4.37 8.48 0.77
N VAL A 773 4.84 8.98 1.90
CA VAL A 773 5.79 8.30 2.77
C VAL A 773 5.02 7.64 3.89
N ARG A 774 5.16 6.33 4.00
CA ARG A 774 4.66 5.55 5.13
C ARG A 774 5.80 5.01 5.97
N GLY A 775 5.65 5.09 7.28
CA GLY A 775 6.59 4.53 8.24
C GLY A 775 6.11 3.16 8.75
N GLU A 776 7.03 2.27 9.08
CA GLU A 776 6.73 1.07 9.86
C GLU A 776 6.52 1.41 11.35
N TRP A 777 7.14 2.50 11.80
CA TRP A 777 7.01 3.02 13.16
C TRP A 777 5.81 3.95 13.28
N ARG A 778 5.04 3.80 14.35
CA ARG A 778 3.85 4.59 14.64
C ARG A 778 4.09 5.50 15.84
N LYS A 779 3.67 6.75 15.73
CA LYS A 779 3.67 7.70 16.84
C LYS A 779 2.78 7.18 17.98
N TYR A 780 3.33 7.17 19.20
CA TYR A 780 2.56 6.93 20.40
C TYR A 780 1.93 8.24 20.86
N ASN A 781 0.60 8.33 20.85
CA ASN A 781 -0.13 9.58 21.08
C ASN A 781 -0.61 9.75 22.53
N PHE A 782 -0.38 8.76 23.40
CA PHE A 782 -0.80 8.83 24.80
C PHE A 782 0.34 9.33 25.71
N SER A 783 -0.03 9.78 26.91
CA SER A 783 0.94 10.30 27.88
C SER A 783 1.99 9.25 28.28
N LEU A 784 3.24 9.70 28.40
CA LEU A 784 4.38 8.89 28.84
C LEU A 784 4.70 9.06 30.34
N GLU A 785 3.88 9.83 31.09
CA GLU A 785 4.10 10.07 32.52
C GLU A 785 3.87 8.79 33.35
N THR A 786 4.93 7.99 33.50
CA THR A 786 5.16 6.86 34.44
C THR A 786 4.10 5.74 34.54
N PRO A 787 4.48 4.44 34.56
CA PRO A 787 3.56 3.36 34.92
C PRO A 787 3.11 3.48 36.39
N GLY A 788 1.86 3.88 36.64
CA GLY A 788 1.26 4.03 37.97
C GLY A 788 -0.08 4.79 37.92
N GLU A 789 -0.94 4.64 38.95
CA GLU A 789 -2.29 5.21 39.04
C GLU A 789 -2.29 6.76 39.07
N VAL A 790 -2.16 7.41 37.92
CA VAL A 790 -2.53 8.82 37.75
C VAL A 790 -3.13 9.00 36.35
N ILE A 791 -4.24 9.73 36.29
CA ILE A 791 -4.85 10.17 35.04
C ILE A 791 -3.88 11.18 34.42
N GLY A 792 -3.16 10.78 33.38
CA GLY A 792 -2.37 11.70 32.56
C GLY A 792 -3.31 12.74 31.95
N GLY A 793 -2.97 14.02 32.12
CA GLY A 793 -3.63 15.09 31.37
C GLY A 793 -3.38 14.94 29.87
N ASP A 794 -4.21 15.58 29.06
CA ASP A 794 -3.94 15.72 27.62
C ASP A 794 -2.52 16.27 27.44
N PRO A 795 -1.65 15.61 26.65
CA PRO A 795 -0.31 16.12 26.41
C PRO A 795 -0.39 17.53 25.82
N ASP A 796 0.44 18.44 26.32
CA ASP A 796 0.61 19.77 25.73
C ASP A 796 0.81 19.65 24.21
N ALA A 797 0.11 20.48 23.42
CA ALA A 797 0.16 20.48 21.96
C ALA A 797 1.61 20.68 21.47
N THR A 798 2.31 19.56 21.28
CA THR A 798 3.71 19.52 20.86
C THR A 798 3.74 18.94 19.46
N THR A 799 4.35 19.67 18.53
CA THR A 799 4.58 19.16 17.17
C THR A 799 5.66 18.07 17.23
N TYR A 800 5.24 16.81 17.13
CA TYR A 800 6.13 15.65 17.08
C TYR A 800 6.12 15.05 15.68
N GLU A 801 7.31 14.95 15.07
CA GLU A 801 7.51 14.40 13.73
C GLU A 801 8.45 13.19 13.76
N THR A 802 8.07 12.15 13.02
CA THR A 802 8.86 10.94 12.76
C THR A 802 9.35 11.02 11.33
N ALA A 803 10.66 10.96 11.14
CA ALA A 803 11.26 10.95 9.82
C ALA A 803 12.43 9.97 9.80
N ALA A 804 12.51 9.14 8.75
CA ALA A 804 13.75 8.44 8.44
C ALA A 804 14.69 9.42 7.73
N VAL A 805 15.92 9.50 8.22
CA VAL A 805 17.00 10.26 7.58
C VAL A 805 17.80 9.28 6.75
N ASN A 806 17.85 9.51 5.44
CA ASN A 806 18.58 8.65 4.51
C ASN A 806 19.86 9.35 4.04
N ILE A 807 20.98 8.64 3.96
CA ILE A 807 22.23 9.17 3.39
C ILE A 807 22.10 9.53 1.91
N GLU A 808 21.23 8.84 1.17
CA GLU A 808 21.01 9.06 -0.26
C GLU A 808 20.28 10.38 -0.54
N GLU A 809 19.32 10.74 0.32
CA GLU A 809 18.46 11.92 0.14
C GLU A 809 18.85 13.10 1.05
N ASN A 810 19.33 12.83 2.26
CA ASN A 810 19.58 13.82 3.32
C ASN A 810 21.06 13.91 3.73
N GLY A 811 21.98 13.43 2.89
CA GLY A 811 23.42 13.41 3.21
C GLY A 811 24.05 14.79 3.43
N ASN A 812 23.40 15.87 2.99
CA ASN A 812 23.86 17.26 3.12
C ASN A 812 22.96 18.13 4.03
N ARG A 813 22.06 17.51 4.81
CA ARG A 813 21.11 18.24 5.67
C ARG A 813 21.85 19.15 6.67
N THR A 814 21.52 20.44 6.68
CA THR A 814 22.05 21.45 7.62
C THR A 814 21.09 21.84 8.73
#